data_AF-A0A848RGJ9-F1
#
_entry.id   AF-A0A848RGJ9-F1
#
_cell.length_a   1.000
_cell.length_b   1.000
_cell.length_c   1.000
_cell.angle_alpha   90.00
_cell.angle_beta   90.00
_cell.angle_gamma   90.00
#
_symmetry.space_group_name_H-M   'P 1'
#
loop_
_entity.id
_entity.type
_entity.pdbx_description
1 polymer ?
#
loop_
_entity_poly.entity_id
_entity_poly.type
_entity_poly.pdbx_seq_one_letter_code
_entity_poly.pdbx_strand_id
1 'polypeptide(L)'
;MKFKNLRRVASIGLATVMLVPSATFAKEFKDVKKNNKYSWAYDAIDVLSDKNVINGHPDGEFKPGDSVSLEELLQLIKQVLNPSDEELKTARDKYSKIAKENGVNSWAEDAICLALHRDYLNESALKKASERGFFKINQREYPSRGDIAIFFARALNLNAKGNTNLLKHKDQNKMSDTLKGYLASLVDVGIFTATGSDGNFEGDRPITRAETAIITKASFDYASKNTISNKTEKKKGTVILSSKLNNVNVIIIETNNQKFSFDIDNNTKFKLKDKDIKLEDIKAGQEVEIEYVKSNNNDREGTAKLINVTNAKLDMVGYVNSKGTNEITLRYRDNSDTLNFRTTSKISTSDTKTFILDSNAKIKAYGKDLKLDDIKVDDLVEFKTNNDNKITEMTIYPKEAQVSGKITSLNTLDKDKSSLKIRLKDNKDYELYITNETRDLDKITLNDNVDLYVNYKVVMGLSSNYRDGDISGEVVAFSGDESSFTNRRYNRYIGIKDKYGYTKNYYLADRFEIKSYNGAKQNQITENYLRGKNVILTLNNYGEVETITIIDSSLQFSGMFQVVSNERIGRSFNIYKIGLRVIQSDNDNLKPGKTLYFQTSQNLELYDVLSFDGYLNYNGEIISDSNNKFLGNPREYLNTANRTTRKSDFEDYRFFLNNNRYYDNKNNERLSNLNKFY
;
A
#
# COMPACT_ATOMS: atom_id res chain seq x y z
N MET A 1 82.27 32.83 8.29
CA MET A 1 81.15 33.80 8.19
C MET A 1 80.80 34.00 6.71
N LYS A 2 79.50 33.84 6.41
CA LYS A 2 78.73 34.28 5.23
C LYS A 2 78.76 33.47 3.92
N PHE A 3 77.52 33.12 3.55
CA PHE A 3 76.99 32.18 2.56
C PHE A 3 77.05 32.66 1.10
N LYS A 4 77.08 31.68 0.18
CA LYS A 4 76.86 31.81 -1.26
C LYS A 4 75.37 31.63 -1.62
N ASN A 5 74.96 32.38 -2.65
CA ASN A 5 73.92 32.13 -3.66
C ASN A 5 72.47 31.83 -3.24
N LEU A 6 71.58 32.77 -3.57
CA LEU A 6 70.15 32.51 -3.79
C LEU A 6 69.62 33.45 -4.89
N ARG A 7 69.40 32.94 -6.10
CA ARG A 7 68.56 33.62 -7.11
C ARG A 7 67.09 33.37 -6.73
N ARG A 8 66.40 34.40 -6.26
CA ARG A 8 64.95 34.39 -5.97
C ARG A 8 64.18 35.03 -7.13
N VAL A 9 63.22 34.26 -7.66
CA VAL A 9 61.78 34.58 -7.86
C VAL A 9 61.39 36.05 -8.08
N ALA A 10 60.72 36.33 -9.21
CA ALA A 10 59.37 36.95 -9.27
C ALA A 10 58.97 37.35 -10.70
N SER A 11 57.85 36.80 -11.21
CA SER A 11 56.75 37.55 -11.86
C SER A 11 55.65 36.59 -12.34
N ILE A 12 54.75 36.24 -11.42
CA ILE A 12 53.39 35.78 -11.76
C ILE A 12 52.58 37.07 -11.98
N GLY A 13 52.22 37.35 -13.23
CA GLY A 13 51.37 38.49 -13.60
C GLY A 13 49.91 38.07 -13.69
N LEU A 14 49.16 38.44 -12.66
CA LEU A 14 47.70 38.49 -12.57
C LEU A 14 47.13 39.48 -13.62
N ALA A 15 46.04 39.15 -14.31
CA ALA A 15 45.33 40.11 -15.15
C ALA A 15 44.18 40.78 -14.37
N THR A 16 44.38 42.04 -13.97
CA THR A 16 43.33 43.02 -13.66
C THR A 16 42.81 43.61 -14.96
N VAL A 17 41.49 43.59 -15.17
CA VAL A 17 40.84 44.20 -16.34
C VAL A 17 40.66 45.71 -16.10
N MET A 18 41.30 46.55 -16.91
CA MET A 18 40.86 47.92 -17.17
C MET A 18 40.12 47.95 -18.51
N LEU A 19 38.89 48.48 -18.50
CA LEU A 19 38.02 48.66 -19.65
C LEU A 19 38.59 49.69 -20.63
N VAL A 20 38.99 49.25 -21.82
CA VAL A 20 39.05 50.06 -23.03
C VAL A 20 38.47 49.23 -24.19
N PRO A 21 37.51 49.73 -24.98
CA PRO A 21 36.96 48.98 -26.09
C PRO A 21 38.02 48.94 -27.20
N SER A 22 38.69 47.81 -27.33
CA SER A 22 39.60 47.54 -28.45
C SER A 22 38.82 46.83 -29.54
N ALA A 23 38.85 47.37 -30.76
CA ALA A 23 38.35 46.70 -31.94
C ALA A 23 38.86 45.25 -31.98
N THR A 24 37.95 44.28 -32.02
CA THR A 24 38.25 42.86 -32.08
C THR A 24 38.73 42.50 -33.48
N PHE A 25 40.03 42.57 -33.72
CA PHE A 25 40.65 41.79 -34.79
C PHE A 25 40.60 40.29 -34.41
N ALA A 26 40.38 39.41 -35.38
CA ALA A 26 40.52 37.97 -35.20
C ALA A 26 41.89 37.68 -34.57
N LYS A 27 41.90 36.96 -33.44
CA LYS A 27 43.10 36.77 -32.63
C LYS A 27 43.97 35.69 -33.29
N GLU A 28 44.84 36.11 -34.22
CA GLU A 28 45.84 35.22 -34.81
C GLU A 28 46.94 34.86 -33.79
N PHE A 29 47.28 33.58 -33.68
CA PHE A 29 48.36 33.09 -32.83
C PHE A 29 49.67 32.98 -33.61
N LYS A 30 50.78 33.44 -33.03
CA LYS A 30 52.09 33.49 -33.71
C LYS A 30 52.60 32.12 -34.17
N ASP A 31 52.25 31.08 -33.43
CA ASP A 31 52.71 29.70 -33.53
C ASP A 31 51.74 28.76 -34.27
N VAL A 32 50.59 29.27 -34.75
CA VAL A 32 49.59 28.50 -35.51
C VAL A 32 49.36 29.20 -36.85
N LYS A 33 49.75 28.54 -37.95
CA LYS A 33 49.64 29.11 -39.31
C LYS A 33 49.15 28.07 -40.30
N LYS A 34 48.43 28.51 -41.34
CA LYS A 34 47.96 27.65 -42.44
C LYS A 34 49.07 26.86 -43.14
N ASN A 35 50.31 27.31 -43.04
CA ASN A 35 51.48 26.73 -43.70
C ASN A 35 52.57 26.22 -42.74
N ASN A 36 52.24 25.89 -41.49
CA ASN A 36 53.18 25.27 -40.55
C ASN A 36 52.74 23.86 -40.11
N LYS A 37 53.52 23.24 -39.20
CA LYS A 37 53.29 21.87 -38.70
C LYS A 37 51.94 21.66 -37.98
N TYR A 38 51.19 22.73 -37.68
CA TYR A 38 49.87 22.71 -37.05
C TYR A 38 48.74 23.16 -37.99
N SER A 39 49.01 23.23 -39.31
CA SER A 39 48.01 23.55 -40.34
C SER A 39 46.74 22.69 -40.25
N TRP A 40 46.87 21.42 -39.85
CA TRP A 40 45.75 20.48 -39.64
C TRP A 40 44.78 20.90 -38.52
N ALA A 41 45.23 21.71 -37.55
CA ALA A 41 44.40 22.24 -36.48
C ALA A 41 44.02 23.71 -36.67
N TYR A 42 44.61 24.39 -37.67
CA TYR A 42 44.45 25.83 -37.87
C TYR A 42 42.98 26.23 -37.94
N ASP A 43 42.19 25.59 -38.80
CA ASP A 43 40.78 25.97 -39.00
C ASP A 43 39.95 25.76 -37.73
N ALA A 44 40.23 24.71 -36.96
CA ALA A 44 39.55 24.48 -35.70
C ALA A 44 39.89 25.53 -34.66
N ILE A 45 41.18 25.90 -34.56
CA ILE A 45 41.67 26.91 -33.63
C ILE A 45 41.11 28.29 -34.00
N ASP A 46 41.13 28.65 -35.28
CA ASP A 46 40.63 29.92 -35.81
C ASP A 46 39.14 30.11 -35.50
N VAL A 47 38.30 29.14 -35.89
CA VAL A 47 36.84 29.18 -35.66
C VAL A 47 36.50 29.24 -34.18
N LEU A 48 37.19 28.47 -33.33
CA LEU A 48 36.92 28.48 -31.89
C LEU A 48 37.41 29.76 -31.19
N SER A 49 38.51 30.36 -31.69
CA SER A 49 39.03 31.63 -31.19
C SER A 49 38.05 32.76 -31.51
N ASP A 50 37.55 32.81 -32.74
CA ASP A 50 36.55 33.80 -33.18
C ASP A 50 35.24 33.69 -32.39
N LYS A 51 34.88 32.48 -31.97
CA LYS A 51 33.71 32.21 -31.13
C LYS A 51 33.96 32.40 -29.63
N ASN A 52 35.16 32.83 -29.22
CA ASN A 52 35.60 32.97 -27.83
C ASN A 52 35.53 31.65 -27.01
N VAL A 53 35.56 30.50 -27.67
CA VAL A 53 35.54 29.18 -27.02
C VAL A 53 36.94 28.80 -26.53
N ILE A 54 37.97 29.15 -27.28
CA ILE A 54 39.38 28.94 -26.90
C ILE A 54 40.12 30.27 -26.84
N ASN A 55 41.18 30.30 -26.04
CA ASN A 55 42.08 31.44 -25.92
C ASN A 55 43.53 30.97 -25.94
N GLY A 56 44.40 31.76 -26.57
CA GLY A 56 45.85 31.63 -26.43
C GLY A 56 46.37 32.32 -25.18
N HIS A 57 47.67 32.19 -24.97
CA HIS A 57 48.39 32.74 -23.84
C HIS A 57 48.62 34.26 -23.99
N PRO A 58 48.90 34.98 -22.88
CA PRO A 58 49.15 36.41 -22.90
C PRO A 58 50.32 36.85 -23.79
N ASP A 59 51.25 35.95 -24.11
CA ASP A 59 52.39 36.15 -25.02
C ASP A 59 52.00 36.15 -26.52
N GLY A 60 50.74 35.85 -26.83
CA GLY A 60 50.19 35.76 -28.18
C GLY A 60 50.39 34.41 -28.87
N GLU A 61 50.79 33.38 -28.12
CA GLU A 61 50.92 32.00 -28.61
C GLU A 61 49.74 31.13 -28.19
N PHE A 62 49.41 30.12 -28.99
CA PHE A 62 48.40 29.11 -28.65
C PHE A 62 48.99 27.91 -27.90
N LYS A 63 50.28 27.63 -28.11
CA LYS A 63 51.02 26.46 -27.61
C LYS A 63 50.38 25.13 -28.00
N PRO A 64 50.17 24.88 -29.31
CA PRO A 64 49.45 23.72 -29.84
C PRO A 64 50.02 22.36 -29.43
N GLY A 65 51.31 22.29 -29.08
CA GLY A 65 51.98 21.06 -28.66
C GLY A 65 51.89 20.76 -27.15
N ASP A 66 51.43 21.70 -26.34
CA ASP A 66 51.36 21.52 -24.89
C ASP A 66 50.17 20.63 -24.51
N SER A 67 50.29 19.92 -23.39
CA SER A 67 49.20 19.11 -22.83
C SER A 67 48.10 19.97 -22.21
N VAL A 68 46.86 19.50 -22.30
CA VAL A 68 45.69 20.18 -21.71
C VAL A 68 45.43 19.66 -20.30
N SER A 69 45.35 20.55 -19.32
CA SER A 69 44.99 20.16 -17.95
C SER A 69 43.50 19.84 -17.78
N LEU A 70 43.12 19.15 -16.69
CA LEU A 70 41.70 18.85 -16.40
C LEU A 70 40.85 20.12 -16.29
N GLU A 71 41.39 21.18 -15.70
CA GLU A 71 40.70 22.45 -15.54
C GLU A 71 40.45 23.14 -16.89
N GLU A 72 41.45 23.12 -17.78
CA GLU A 72 41.29 23.62 -19.15
C GLU A 72 40.28 22.78 -19.93
N LEU A 73 40.34 21.45 -19.84
CA LEU A 73 39.38 20.55 -20.47
C LEU A 73 37.93 20.87 -20.06
N LEU A 74 37.68 20.99 -18.76
CA LEU A 74 36.33 21.25 -18.26
C LEU A 74 35.88 22.67 -18.60
N GLN A 75 36.81 23.63 -18.68
CA GLN A 75 36.52 24.98 -19.17
C GLN A 75 36.13 24.95 -20.66
N LEU A 76 36.80 24.17 -21.50
CA LEU A 76 36.42 23.98 -22.91
C LEU A 76 35.02 23.36 -23.02
N ILE A 77 34.74 22.34 -22.22
CA ILE A 77 33.42 21.71 -22.18
C ILE A 77 32.35 22.72 -21.73
N LYS A 78 32.61 23.54 -20.71
CA LYS A 78 31.71 24.61 -20.29
C LYS A 78 31.36 25.55 -21.46
N GLN A 79 32.35 25.94 -22.27
CA GLN A 79 32.12 26.79 -23.44
C GLN A 79 31.32 26.07 -24.54
N VAL A 80 31.56 24.78 -24.75
CA VAL A 80 30.77 23.95 -25.68
C VAL A 80 29.30 23.86 -25.24
N LEU A 81 29.06 23.71 -23.95
CA LEU A 81 27.73 23.55 -23.38
C LEU A 81 26.97 24.87 -23.23
N ASN A 82 27.68 25.99 -23.18
CA ASN A 82 27.15 27.35 -23.07
C ASN A 82 25.97 27.46 -22.06
N PRO A 83 26.18 27.12 -20.77
CA PRO A 83 25.14 27.17 -19.74
C PRO A 83 24.66 28.60 -19.47
N SER A 84 23.45 28.76 -18.93
CA SER A 84 22.97 30.08 -18.49
C SER A 84 23.63 30.53 -17.20
N ASP A 85 23.60 31.83 -16.93
CA ASP A 85 24.13 32.41 -15.69
C ASP A 85 23.41 31.86 -14.44
N GLU A 86 22.11 31.60 -14.54
CA GLU A 86 21.32 30.99 -13.46
C GLU A 86 21.77 29.55 -13.16
N GLU A 87 22.05 28.77 -14.20
CA GLU A 87 22.57 27.42 -14.04
C GLU A 87 23.93 27.43 -13.37
N LEU A 88 24.85 28.30 -13.82
CA LEU A 88 26.17 28.46 -13.21
C LEU A 88 26.07 28.91 -11.76
N LYS A 89 25.15 29.81 -11.43
CA LYS A 89 24.88 30.21 -10.05
C LYS A 89 24.41 29.03 -9.21
N THR A 90 23.44 28.26 -9.71
CA THR A 90 22.90 27.07 -9.03
C THR A 90 24.00 26.02 -8.79
N ALA A 91 24.84 25.78 -9.79
CA ALA A 91 25.97 24.88 -9.70
C ALA A 91 26.98 25.35 -8.64
N ARG A 92 27.33 26.65 -8.63
CA ARG A 92 28.22 27.25 -7.64
C ARG A 92 27.67 27.14 -6.22
N ASP A 93 26.41 27.51 -6.02
CA ASP A 93 25.77 27.49 -4.69
C ASP A 93 25.83 26.09 -4.05
N LYS A 94 25.74 25.04 -4.88
CA LYS A 94 25.80 23.65 -4.43
C LYS A 94 27.23 23.11 -4.28
N TYR A 95 28.13 23.42 -5.22
CA TYR A 95 29.41 22.70 -5.36
C TYR A 95 30.68 23.54 -5.10
N SER A 96 30.57 24.86 -4.87
CA SER A 96 31.72 25.73 -4.64
C SER A 96 32.60 25.25 -3.48
N LYS A 97 31.97 24.83 -2.37
CA LYS A 97 32.68 24.35 -1.17
C LYS A 97 33.54 23.13 -1.48
N ILE A 98 32.94 22.09 -2.08
CA ILE A 98 33.67 20.84 -2.37
C ILE A 98 34.75 21.05 -3.44
N ALA A 99 34.54 21.93 -4.42
CA ALA A 99 35.57 22.28 -5.39
C ALA A 99 36.80 22.88 -4.70
N LYS A 100 36.60 23.87 -3.80
CA LYS A 100 37.67 24.52 -3.04
C LYS A 100 38.40 23.56 -2.11
N GLU A 101 37.68 22.72 -1.38
CA GLU A 101 38.27 21.71 -0.48
C GLU A 101 39.14 20.69 -1.22
N ASN A 102 38.87 20.45 -2.50
CA ASN A 102 39.67 19.58 -3.37
C ASN A 102 40.77 20.33 -4.15
N GLY A 103 41.07 21.58 -3.80
CA GLY A 103 42.21 22.32 -4.36
C GLY A 103 42.01 22.79 -5.80
N VAL A 104 40.77 22.89 -6.29
CA VAL A 104 40.46 23.47 -7.60
C VAL A 104 40.88 24.93 -7.64
N ASN A 105 41.54 25.35 -8.72
CA ASN A 105 41.93 26.76 -8.87
C ASN A 105 40.70 27.63 -9.15
N SER A 106 40.68 28.83 -8.60
CA SER A 106 39.52 29.74 -8.64
C SER A 106 39.00 30.03 -10.05
N TRP A 107 39.89 30.12 -11.04
CA TRP A 107 39.52 30.37 -12.44
C TRP A 107 38.73 29.23 -13.09
N ALA A 108 38.85 28.01 -12.56
CA ALA A 108 38.20 26.80 -13.07
C ALA A 108 36.95 26.41 -12.25
N GLU A 109 36.63 27.15 -11.18
CA GLU A 109 35.57 26.81 -10.22
C GLU A 109 34.22 26.60 -10.89
N ASP A 110 33.81 27.53 -11.77
CA ASP A 110 32.55 27.42 -12.52
C ASP A 110 32.49 26.14 -13.37
N ALA A 111 33.59 25.80 -14.04
CA ALA A 111 33.64 24.64 -14.92
C ALA A 111 33.51 23.33 -14.13
N ILE A 112 34.15 23.26 -12.96
CA ILE A 112 34.07 22.10 -12.07
C ILE A 112 32.68 21.99 -11.45
N CYS A 113 32.11 23.12 -10.98
CA CYS A 113 30.78 23.12 -10.40
C CYS A 113 29.72 22.70 -11.43
N LEU A 114 29.82 23.17 -12.67
CA LEU A 114 28.96 22.72 -13.76
C LEU A 114 29.14 21.22 -14.05
N ALA A 115 30.37 20.73 -14.03
CA ALA A 115 30.67 19.32 -14.26
C ALA A 115 30.01 18.39 -13.23
N LEU A 116 30.04 18.81 -11.96
CA LEU A 116 29.32 18.15 -10.86
C LEU A 116 27.81 18.30 -11.00
N HIS A 117 27.33 19.47 -11.40
CA HIS A 117 25.90 19.74 -11.57
C HIS A 117 25.27 18.93 -12.70
N ARG A 118 25.98 18.74 -13.81
CA ARG A 118 25.55 17.95 -14.98
C ARG A 118 26.06 16.50 -14.97
N ASP A 119 26.67 16.06 -13.88
CA ASP A 119 27.12 14.67 -13.62
C ASP A 119 28.07 14.06 -14.67
N TYR A 120 28.77 14.91 -15.45
CA TYR A 120 29.90 14.43 -16.26
C TYR A 120 31.21 14.36 -15.47
N LEU A 121 31.19 14.86 -14.22
CA LEU A 121 32.15 14.63 -13.15
C LEU A 121 31.34 14.37 -11.86
N ASN A 122 31.77 13.44 -11.01
CA ASN A 122 31.15 13.25 -9.68
C ASN A 122 32.15 13.55 -8.55
N GLU A 123 31.66 13.69 -7.32
CA GLU A 123 32.48 14.09 -6.16
C GLU A 123 33.62 13.10 -5.87
N SER A 124 33.40 11.79 -6.06
CA SER A 124 34.43 10.76 -5.89
C SER A 124 35.54 10.92 -6.94
N ALA A 125 35.17 11.17 -8.19
CA ALA A 125 36.13 11.41 -9.26
C ALA A 125 36.89 12.74 -9.06
N LEU A 126 36.23 13.80 -8.57
CA LEU A 126 36.86 15.06 -8.20
C LEU A 126 37.94 14.85 -7.13
N LYS A 127 37.62 14.11 -6.07
CA LYS A 127 38.58 13.80 -5.00
C LYS A 127 39.79 13.03 -5.52
N LYS A 128 39.58 12.00 -6.33
CA LYS A 128 40.67 11.24 -6.96
C LYS A 128 41.53 12.11 -7.89
N ALA A 129 40.93 13.05 -8.62
CA ALA A 129 41.66 13.99 -9.44
C ALA A 129 42.55 14.92 -8.59
N SER A 130 42.04 15.36 -7.43
CA SER A 130 42.83 16.14 -6.48
C SER A 130 44.02 15.34 -5.93
N GLU A 131 43.78 14.12 -5.45
CA GLU A 131 44.81 13.23 -4.90
C GLU A 131 45.90 12.90 -5.91
N ARG A 132 45.53 12.71 -7.19
CA ARG A 132 46.48 12.49 -8.29
C ARG A 132 47.24 13.75 -8.68
N GLY A 133 46.82 14.93 -8.25
CA GLY A 133 47.53 16.19 -8.51
C GLY A 133 47.16 16.87 -9.83
N PHE A 134 45.95 16.64 -10.35
CA PHE A 134 45.45 17.32 -11.56
C PHE A 134 45.31 18.84 -11.38
N PHE A 135 45.09 19.32 -10.15
CA PHE A 135 44.92 20.74 -9.82
C PHE A 135 46.21 21.44 -9.36
N LYS A 136 47.35 20.72 -9.33
CA LYS A 136 48.65 21.31 -8.97
C LYS A 136 49.12 22.28 -10.05
N ILE A 137 49.87 23.30 -9.64
CA ILE A 137 50.51 24.28 -10.54
C ILE A 137 51.87 23.75 -11.04
N ASN A 138 52.61 23.03 -10.18
CA ASN A 138 53.90 22.43 -10.51
C ASN A 138 53.80 20.91 -10.50
N GLN A 139 54.46 20.24 -11.45
CA GLN A 139 54.46 18.77 -11.58
C GLN A 139 53.03 18.19 -11.61
N ARG A 140 52.17 18.82 -12.41
CA ARG A 140 50.76 18.45 -12.52
C ARG A 140 50.59 17.21 -13.40
N GLU A 141 49.58 16.41 -13.05
CA GLU A 141 49.10 15.33 -13.90
C GLU A 141 48.17 15.86 -15.00
N TYR A 142 48.15 15.17 -16.13
CA TYR A 142 47.32 15.53 -17.30
C TYR A 142 46.32 14.42 -17.62
N PRO A 143 45.09 14.78 -18.04
CA PRO A 143 44.12 13.81 -18.52
C PRO A 143 44.66 13.02 -19.71
N SER A 144 44.37 11.74 -19.72
CA SER A 144 44.65 10.90 -20.88
C SER A 144 43.67 11.22 -22.01
N ARG A 145 44.03 10.85 -23.24
CA ARG A 145 43.12 10.97 -24.40
C ARG A 145 41.82 10.18 -24.18
N GLY A 146 41.87 9.06 -23.47
CA GLY A 146 40.70 8.30 -23.04
C GLY A 146 39.81 9.08 -22.08
N ASP A 147 40.39 9.76 -21.08
CA ASP A 147 39.62 10.60 -20.15
C ASP A 147 38.88 11.72 -20.90
N ILE A 148 39.55 12.36 -21.85
CA ILE A 148 38.98 13.45 -22.67
C ILE A 148 37.78 12.96 -23.48
N ALA A 149 37.89 11.80 -24.13
CA ALA A 149 36.78 11.19 -24.84
C ALA A 149 35.59 10.94 -23.89
N ILE A 150 35.82 10.37 -22.71
CA ILE A 150 34.75 10.11 -21.74
C ILE A 150 34.10 11.42 -21.26
N PHE A 151 34.89 12.47 -20.97
CA PHE A 151 34.34 13.75 -20.53
C PHE A 151 33.49 14.42 -21.60
N PHE A 152 33.95 14.49 -22.85
CA PHE A 152 33.15 15.03 -23.95
C PHE A 152 31.90 14.19 -24.20
N ALA A 153 32.01 12.87 -24.21
CA ALA A 153 30.85 12.00 -24.44
C ALA A 153 29.78 12.16 -23.35
N ARG A 154 30.18 12.23 -22.07
CA ARG A 154 29.24 12.48 -20.96
C ARG A 154 28.65 13.88 -21.01
N ALA A 155 29.46 14.90 -21.25
CA ALA A 155 29.00 16.27 -21.32
C ALA A 155 27.97 16.50 -22.44
N LEU A 156 28.19 15.86 -23.58
CA LEU A 156 27.28 15.87 -24.74
C LEU A 156 26.11 14.88 -24.61
N ASN A 157 25.99 14.22 -23.45
CA ASN A 157 24.99 13.21 -23.17
C ASN A 157 24.93 12.11 -24.25
N LEU A 158 26.07 11.54 -24.62
CA LEU A 158 26.17 10.42 -25.55
C LEU A 158 26.06 9.08 -24.82
N ASN A 159 25.57 8.06 -25.52
CA ASN A 159 25.36 6.73 -24.95
C ASN A 159 26.68 6.09 -24.52
N ALA A 160 26.73 5.56 -23.30
CA ALA A 160 27.89 4.83 -22.76
C ALA A 160 28.16 3.49 -23.44
N LYS A 161 27.17 2.94 -24.16
CA LYS A 161 27.22 1.65 -24.87
C LYS A 161 27.04 1.84 -26.37
N GLY A 162 27.84 2.73 -26.97
CA GLY A 162 27.84 2.93 -28.42
C GLY A 162 28.19 1.66 -29.20
N ASN A 163 27.83 1.64 -30.49
CA ASN A 163 28.09 0.51 -31.38
C ASN A 163 29.59 0.32 -31.62
N THR A 164 30.23 -0.56 -30.84
CA THR A 164 31.69 -0.78 -30.90
C THR A 164 32.18 -1.31 -32.25
N ASN A 165 31.31 -1.83 -33.12
CA ASN A 165 31.67 -2.22 -34.49
C ASN A 165 32.11 -1.03 -35.35
N LEU A 166 31.81 0.20 -34.94
CA LEU A 166 32.29 1.41 -35.61
C LEU A 166 33.79 1.67 -35.35
N LEU A 167 34.37 1.04 -34.34
CA LEU A 167 35.78 1.21 -34.00
C LEU A 167 36.66 0.35 -34.90
N LYS A 168 37.61 0.98 -35.58
CA LYS A 168 38.61 0.37 -36.47
C LYS A 168 40.04 0.60 -36.01
N HIS A 169 40.23 1.03 -34.77
CA HIS A 169 41.55 1.23 -34.15
C HIS A 169 42.26 -0.12 -33.95
N LYS A 170 43.57 -0.17 -34.12
CA LYS A 170 44.38 -1.39 -33.96
C LYS A 170 44.60 -1.73 -32.48
N ASP A 171 44.53 -0.74 -31.59
CA ASP A 171 44.78 -0.83 -30.16
C ASP A 171 43.50 -0.95 -29.31
N GLN A 172 42.38 -1.38 -29.91
CA GLN A 172 41.11 -1.56 -29.21
C GLN A 172 41.18 -2.46 -27.97
N ASN A 173 42.07 -3.45 -28.01
CA ASN A 173 42.31 -4.37 -26.90
C ASN A 173 42.97 -3.70 -25.68
N LYS A 174 43.57 -2.52 -25.83
CA LYS A 174 44.14 -1.74 -24.71
C LYS A 174 43.11 -0.83 -24.03
N MET A 175 41.92 -0.68 -24.63
CA MET A 175 40.86 0.20 -24.11
C MET A 175 39.91 -0.55 -23.18
N SER A 176 39.46 0.11 -22.11
CA SER A 176 38.38 -0.40 -21.26
C SER A 176 37.05 -0.47 -22.03
N ASP A 177 36.11 -1.32 -21.58
CA ASP A 177 34.78 -1.43 -22.19
C ASP A 177 34.00 -0.12 -22.14
N THR A 178 34.10 0.61 -21.02
CA THR A 178 33.53 1.95 -20.87
C THR A 178 34.09 2.92 -21.91
N LEU A 179 35.41 2.95 -22.10
CA LEU A 179 36.04 3.81 -23.09
C LEU A 179 35.61 3.43 -24.51
N LYS A 180 35.58 2.13 -24.85
CA LYS A 180 35.13 1.64 -26.16
C LYS A 180 33.69 2.08 -26.45
N GLY A 181 32.78 1.95 -25.48
CA GLY A 181 31.39 2.34 -25.65
C GLY A 181 31.21 3.84 -25.90
N TYR A 182 31.87 4.70 -25.12
CA TYR A 182 31.82 6.15 -25.34
C TYR A 182 32.54 6.60 -26.61
N LEU A 183 33.70 6.02 -26.91
CA LEU A 183 34.44 6.31 -28.14
C LEU A 183 33.63 5.93 -29.37
N ALA A 184 32.91 4.80 -29.35
CA ALA A 184 32.03 4.41 -30.43
C ALA A 184 30.92 5.43 -30.68
N SER A 185 30.27 5.93 -29.62
CA SER A 185 29.26 7.00 -29.75
C SER A 185 29.85 8.29 -30.29
N LEU A 186 31.08 8.65 -29.88
CA LEU A 186 31.78 9.82 -30.41
C LEU A 186 32.17 9.66 -31.89
N VAL A 187 32.50 8.44 -32.33
CA VAL A 187 32.75 8.13 -33.75
C VAL A 187 31.46 8.23 -34.56
N ASP A 188 30.36 7.71 -34.03
CA ASP A 188 29.04 7.73 -34.67
C ASP A 188 28.58 9.17 -34.98
N VAL A 189 28.77 10.10 -34.02
CA VAL A 189 28.42 11.51 -34.19
C VAL A 189 29.52 12.36 -34.86
N GLY A 190 30.61 11.73 -35.30
CA GLY A 190 31.67 12.38 -36.08
C GLY A 190 32.62 13.29 -35.28
N ILE A 191 32.70 13.13 -33.95
CA ILE A 191 33.64 13.87 -33.09
C ILE A 191 35.02 13.20 -33.08
N PHE A 192 35.06 11.87 -33.12
CA PHE A 192 36.29 11.09 -33.29
C PHE A 192 36.27 10.32 -34.62
N THR A 193 37.45 9.98 -35.14
CA THR A 193 37.55 9.13 -36.33
C THR A 193 37.53 7.66 -35.94
N ALA A 194 37.03 6.81 -36.83
CA ALA A 194 36.97 5.36 -36.59
C ALA A 194 38.36 4.70 -36.48
N THR A 195 39.41 5.32 -37.03
CA THR A 195 40.76 4.74 -37.12
C THR A 195 41.79 5.41 -36.22
N GLY A 196 41.56 6.64 -35.75
CA GLY A 196 42.56 7.41 -35.02
C GLY A 196 43.80 7.77 -35.85
N SER A 197 44.90 8.11 -35.18
CA SER A 197 46.18 8.49 -35.81
C SER A 197 47.02 7.25 -36.07
N ASP A 198 47.52 7.08 -37.30
CA ASP A 198 48.28 5.88 -37.75
C ASP A 198 47.56 4.53 -37.52
N GLY A 199 46.23 4.60 -37.35
CA GLY A 199 45.37 3.46 -37.05
C GLY A 199 45.21 3.16 -35.55
N ASN A 200 45.68 4.02 -34.64
CA ASN A 200 45.58 3.82 -33.19
C ASN A 200 44.79 4.96 -32.50
N PHE A 201 44.13 4.64 -31.39
CA PHE A 201 43.50 5.63 -30.52
C PHE A 201 44.49 6.26 -29.53
N GLU A 202 45.42 5.46 -28.99
CA GLU A 202 46.43 5.87 -28.00
C GLU A 202 45.81 6.47 -26.72
N GLY A 203 44.91 5.71 -26.09
CA GLY A 203 44.08 6.21 -24.99
C GLY A 203 44.84 6.69 -23.75
N ASP A 204 46.00 6.12 -23.43
CA ASP A 204 46.70 6.35 -22.16
C ASP A 204 47.62 7.58 -22.17
N ARG A 205 47.94 8.15 -23.35
CA ARG A 205 48.81 9.32 -23.43
C ARG A 205 48.04 10.62 -23.19
N PRO A 206 48.68 11.66 -22.66
CA PRO A 206 48.14 13.02 -22.72
C PRO A 206 47.88 13.45 -24.16
N ILE A 207 46.89 14.31 -24.34
CA ILE A 207 46.56 14.90 -25.63
C ILE A 207 47.11 16.32 -25.72
N THR A 208 47.45 16.75 -26.93
CA THR A 208 47.91 18.12 -27.20
C THR A 208 46.75 19.12 -27.29
N ARG A 209 47.05 20.41 -27.09
CA ARG A 209 46.11 21.53 -27.29
C ARG A 209 45.54 21.58 -28.71
N ALA A 210 46.35 21.29 -29.73
CA ALA A 210 45.87 21.26 -31.12
C ALA A 210 44.88 20.11 -31.38
N GLU A 211 45.17 18.90 -30.87
CA GLU A 211 44.23 17.78 -30.99
C GLU A 211 42.93 18.05 -30.22
N THR A 212 43.03 18.68 -29.04
CA THR A 212 41.85 19.06 -28.25
C THR A 212 41.01 20.10 -28.98
N ALA A 213 41.62 21.07 -29.66
CA ALA A 213 40.89 22.08 -30.43
C ALA A 213 40.01 21.44 -31.52
N ILE A 214 40.48 20.39 -32.19
CA ILE A 214 39.67 19.65 -33.16
C ILE A 214 38.47 18.97 -32.51
N ILE A 215 38.70 18.28 -31.39
CA ILE A 215 37.63 17.59 -30.64
C ILE A 215 36.61 18.61 -30.12
N THR A 216 37.08 19.73 -29.56
CA THR A 216 36.23 20.83 -29.07
C THR A 216 35.43 21.43 -30.20
N LYS A 217 36.00 21.65 -31.39
CA LYS A 217 35.28 22.21 -32.54
C LYS A 217 34.18 21.28 -33.01
N ALA A 218 34.48 19.99 -33.18
CA ALA A 218 33.47 19.01 -33.57
C ALA A 218 32.36 18.90 -32.51
N SER A 219 32.73 18.93 -31.23
CA SER A 219 31.79 18.93 -30.11
C SER A 219 30.93 20.19 -30.05
N PHE A 220 31.52 21.36 -30.32
CA PHE A 220 30.81 22.65 -30.40
C PHE A 220 29.81 22.66 -31.55
N ASP A 221 30.19 22.18 -32.73
CA ASP A 221 29.29 22.04 -33.87
C ASP A 221 28.15 21.08 -33.58
N TYR A 222 28.45 19.95 -32.94
CA TYR A 222 27.44 18.99 -32.50
C TYR A 222 26.48 19.64 -31.49
N ALA A 223 26.99 20.31 -30.45
CA ALA A 223 26.20 20.94 -29.41
C ALA A 223 25.39 22.15 -29.90
N SER A 224 25.86 22.85 -30.93
CA SER A 224 25.12 23.95 -31.56
C SER A 224 23.94 23.44 -32.39
N LYS A 225 24.07 22.24 -32.98
CA LYS A 225 23.02 21.61 -33.81
C LYS A 225 22.02 20.80 -33.00
N ASN A 226 22.47 20.24 -31.88
CA ASN A 226 21.66 19.40 -31.00
C ASN A 226 21.49 20.16 -29.69
N THR A 227 20.27 20.48 -29.28
CA THR A 227 20.05 21.19 -28.01
C THR A 227 20.57 20.35 -26.83
N ILE A 228 21.81 20.61 -26.38
CA ILE A 228 22.45 19.95 -25.21
C ILE A 228 22.01 20.67 -23.93
N SER A 229 20.70 20.75 -23.77
CA SER A 229 20.04 21.07 -22.52
C SER A 229 19.34 19.79 -22.07
N ASN A 230 19.36 19.52 -20.77
CA ASN A 230 18.47 18.55 -20.17
C ASN A 230 17.03 19.01 -20.39
N LYS A 231 16.49 18.82 -21.60
CA LYS A 231 15.12 19.22 -21.91
C LYS A 231 14.23 18.40 -21.01
N THR A 232 13.60 19.07 -20.05
CA THR A 232 12.65 18.42 -19.18
C THR A 232 11.42 18.08 -20.00
N GLU A 233 11.16 16.79 -20.16
CA GLU A 233 9.94 16.28 -20.75
C GLU A 233 8.89 16.11 -19.65
N LYS A 234 7.61 16.09 -20.05
CA LYS A 234 6.50 15.81 -19.16
C LYS A 234 5.78 14.56 -19.62
N LYS A 235 5.43 13.70 -18.67
CA LYS A 235 4.60 12.53 -18.94
C LYS A 235 3.58 12.31 -17.84
N LYS A 236 2.34 12.07 -18.27
CA LYS A 236 1.21 11.76 -17.38
C LYS A 236 0.93 10.27 -17.39
N GLY A 237 0.58 9.72 -16.24
CA GLY A 237 0.18 8.32 -16.11
C GLY A 237 -0.26 7.96 -14.71
N THR A 238 -0.72 6.72 -14.57
CA THR A 238 -1.14 6.15 -13.29
C THR A 238 0.03 5.42 -12.64
N VAL A 239 0.32 5.72 -11.38
CA VAL A 239 1.39 5.08 -10.60
C VAL A 239 1.10 3.60 -10.43
N ILE A 240 2.02 2.75 -10.87
CA ILE A 240 2.01 1.30 -10.64
C ILE A 240 2.88 0.95 -9.42
N LEU A 241 4.00 1.65 -9.26
CA LEU A 241 4.95 1.44 -8.17
C LEU A 241 5.65 2.76 -7.85
N SER A 242 5.83 3.04 -6.57
CA SER A 242 6.65 4.12 -6.03
C SER A 242 7.43 3.56 -4.85
N SER A 243 8.65 3.07 -5.09
CA SER A 243 9.42 2.34 -4.07
C SER A 243 10.90 2.18 -4.43
N LYS A 244 11.64 1.50 -3.57
CA LYS A 244 13.05 1.16 -3.78
C LYS A 244 13.17 -0.14 -4.56
N LEU A 245 13.77 -0.10 -5.75
CA LEU A 245 14.09 -1.28 -6.56
C LEU A 245 15.62 -1.38 -6.69
N ASN A 246 16.21 -2.49 -6.27
CA ASN A 246 17.67 -2.71 -6.34
C ASN A 246 18.49 -1.56 -5.72
N ASN A 247 18.06 -1.07 -4.55
CA ASN A 247 18.65 0.07 -3.84
C ASN A 247 18.53 1.46 -4.52
N VAL A 248 17.76 1.60 -5.60
CA VAL A 248 17.46 2.89 -6.25
C VAL A 248 15.98 3.22 -6.05
N ASN A 249 15.67 4.47 -5.69
CA ASN A 249 14.29 4.94 -5.60
C ASN A 249 13.74 5.11 -7.02
N VAL A 250 12.58 4.53 -7.30
CA VAL A 250 11.98 4.53 -8.63
C VAL A 250 10.48 4.77 -8.56
N ILE A 251 9.95 5.38 -9.62
CA ILE A 251 8.51 5.43 -9.88
C ILE A 251 8.22 4.80 -11.24
N ILE A 252 7.19 3.98 -11.30
CA ILE A 252 6.69 3.36 -12.53
C ILE A 252 5.27 3.85 -12.74
N ILE A 253 4.99 4.39 -13.93
CA ILE A 253 3.65 4.79 -14.33
C ILE A 253 3.20 3.98 -15.55
N GLU A 254 1.89 3.85 -15.70
CA GLU A 254 1.25 3.30 -16.89
C GLU A 254 0.47 4.40 -17.61
N THR A 255 0.62 4.48 -18.93
CA THR A 255 -0.17 5.35 -19.80
C THR A 255 -0.31 4.68 -21.16
N ASN A 256 -1.51 4.72 -21.75
CA ASN A 256 -1.83 4.03 -23.02
C ASN A 256 -1.42 2.55 -23.04
N ASN A 257 -1.64 1.81 -21.94
CA ASN A 257 -1.23 0.40 -21.74
C ASN A 257 0.29 0.15 -21.86
N GLN A 258 1.12 1.19 -21.76
CA GLN A 258 2.58 1.08 -21.73
C GLN A 258 3.12 1.55 -20.38
N LYS A 259 4.15 0.87 -19.89
CA LYS A 259 4.81 1.18 -18.61
C LYS A 259 6.07 1.98 -18.85
N PHE A 260 6.23 3.06 -18.09
CA PHE A 260 7.39 3.93 -18.11
C PHE A 260 7.99 4.02 -16.73
N SER A 261 9.31 3.87 -16.63
CA SER A 261 10.02 3.87 -15.35
C SER A 261 10.98 5.05 -15.25
N PHE A 262 10.97 5.73 -14.11
CA PHE A 262 11.79 6.89 -13.84
C PHE A 262 12.64 6.66 -12.59
N ASP A 263 13.90 7.08 -12.65
CA ASP A 263 14.78 7.14 -11.48
C ASP A 263 14.44 8.37 -10.65
N ILE A 264 14.57 8.24 -9.32
CA ILE A 264 14.33 9.29 -8.35
C ILE A 264 15.63 9.55 -7.60
N ASP A 265 16.07 10.80 -7.63
CA ASP A 265 17.28 11.27 -6.95
C ASP A 265 16.94 12.18 -5.75
N ASN A 266 17.98 12.63 -5.03
CA ASN A 266 17.82 13.50 -3.87
C ASN A 266 17.32 14.92 -4.24
N ASN A 267 17.26 15.28 -5.52
CA ASN A 267 16.82 16.59 -5.99
C ASN A 267 15.39 16.56 -6.54
N THR A 268 14.78 15.38 -6.64
CA THR A 268 13.41 15.20 -7.14
C THR A 268 12.43 15.82 -6.14
N LYS A 269 11.60 16.75 -6.61
CA LYS A 269 10.53 17.37 -5.82
C LYS A 269 9.23 16.59 -5.97
N PHE A 270 8.44 16.52 -4.90
CA PHE A 270 7.13 15.87 -4.91
C PHE A 270 6.07 16.87 -4.45
N LYS A 271 5.01 17.00 -5.23
CA LYS A 271 3.91 17.92 -4.92
C LYS A 271 2.56 17.25 -5.04
N LEU A 272 1.65 17.66 -4.18
CA LEU A 272 0.21 17.45 -4.32
C LEU A 272 -0.45 18.81 -4.35
N LYS A 273 -0.92 19.24 -5.52
CA LYS A 273 -1.36 20.63 -5.77
C LYS A 273 -0.22 21.61 -5.43
N ASP A 274 -0.37 22.39 -4.37
CA ASP A 274 0.60 23.40 -3.92
C ASP A 274 1.42 22.97 -2.68
N LYS A 275 1.16 21.77 -2.14
CA LYS A 275 1.83 21.26 -0.94
C LYS A 275 3.00 20.34 -1.32
N ASP A 276 4.16 20.57 -0.70
CA ASP A 276 5.30 19.65 -0.78
C ASP A 276 5.00 18.36 0.03
N ILE A 277 5.20 17.20 -0.60
CA ILE A 277 4.99 15.87 -0.02
C ILE A 277 6.28 15.03 -0.12
N LYS A 278 6.24 13.79 0.36
CA LYS A 278 7.34 12.83 0.21
C LYS A 278 6.98 11.70 -0.74
N LEU A 279 8.00 10.96 -1.20
CA LEU A 279 7.83 9.76 -2.03
C LEU A 279 6.88 8.72 -1.38
N GLU A 280 6.97 8.56 -0.06
CA GLU A 280 6.16 7.62 0.73
C GLU A 280 4.66 7.93 0.70
N ASP A 281 4.29 9.18 0.39
CA ASP A 281 2.91 9.64 0.26
C ASP A 281 2.31 9.30 -1.12
N ILE A 282 3.15 8.92 -2.09
CA ILE A 282 2.72 8.56 -3.45
C ILE A 282 2.45 7.06 -3.52
N LYS A 283 1.21 6.67 -3.79
CA LYS A 283 0.74 5.27 -3.79
C LYS A 283 0.31 4.81 -5.18
N ALA A 284 0.33 3.49 -5.40
CA ALA A 284 -0.18 2.90 -6.63
C ALA A 284 -1.66 3.28 -6.86
N GLY A 285 -2.02 3.57 -8.11
CA GLY A 285 -3.35 4.05 -8.51
C GLY A 285 -3.51 5.58 -8.58
N GLN A 286 -2.56 6.36 -8.07
CA GLN A 286 -2.56 7.83 -8.22
C GLN A 286 -2.17 8.25 -9.63
N GLU A 287 -2.72 9.36 -10.11
CA GLU A 287 -2.31 9.98 -11.38
C GLU A 287 -1.27 11.05 -11.10
N VAL A 288 -0.16 10.99 -11.82
CA VAL A 288 0.94 11.93 -11.70
C VAL A 288 1.26 12.57 -13.06
N GLU A 289 1.70 13.82 -13.03
CA GLU A 289 2.50 14.43 -14.09
C GLU A 289 3.95 14.43 -13.61
N ILE A 290 4.79 13.69 -14.32
CA ILE A 290 6.23 13.63 -14.06
C ILE A 290 6.92 14.54 -15.05
N GLU A 291 7.62 15.55 -14.54
CA GLU A 291 8.61 16.32 -15.27
C GLU A 291 9.98 15.64 -15.05
N TYR A 292 10.64 15.21 -16.13
CA TYR A 292 11.86 14.40 -16.06
C TYR A 292 12.88 14.78 -17.14
N VAL A 293 14.15 14.47 -16.86
CA VAL A 293 15.22 14.53 -17.87
C VAL A 293 15.33 13.15 -18.51
N LYS A 294 15.18 13.08 -19.83
CA LYS A 294 15.19 11.83 -20.58
C LYS A 294 16.53 11.10 -20.44
N SER A 295 16.47 9.80 -20.17
CA SER A 295 17.65 8.93 -20.15
C SER A 295 17.89 8.34 -21.54
N ASN A 296 19.17 8.11 -21.88
CA ASN A 296 19.56 7.38 -23.08
C ASN A 296 19.59 5.86 -22.88
N ASN A 297 19.14 5.37 -21.71
CA ASN A 297 19.03 3.94 -21.41
C ASN A 297 17.63 3.42 -21.79
N ASN A 298 17.55 2.26 -22.46
CA ASN A 298 16.28 1.66 -22.84
C ASN A 298 15.47 1.12 -21.64
N ASP A 299 16.10 0.90 -20.49
CA ASP A 299 15.43 0.35 -19.29
C ASP A 299 14.70 1.41 -18.45
N ARG A 300 15.01 2.70 -18.66
CA ARG A 300 14.48 3.83 -17.88
C ARG A 300 14.16 4.98 -18.80
N GLU A 301 12.98 5.56 -18.65
CA GLU A 301 12.55 6.72 -19.43
C GLU A 301 13.37 7.97 -19.07
N GLY A 302 13.77 8.13 -17.81
CA GLY A 302 14.53 9.30 -17.37
C GLY A 302 14.66 9.45 -15.85
N THR A 303 15.29 10.54 -15.43
CA THR A 303 15.39 10.94 -14.01
C THR A 303 14.37 12.03 -13.72
N ALA A 304 13.49 11.79 -12.75
CA ALA A 304 12.45 12.73 -12.37
C ALA A 304 13.04 14.01 -11.76
N LYS A 305 12.41 15.16 -12.03
CA LYS A 305 12.70 16.46 -11.44
C LYS A 305 11.57 16.94 -10.54
N LEU A 306 10.34 16.79 -11.03
CA LEU A 306 9.12 17.09 -10.28
C LEU A 306 8.10 16.00 -10.55
N ILE A 307 7.57 15.43 -9.49
CA ILE A 307 6.42 14.53 -9.55
C ILE A 307 5.24 15.27 -8.93
N ASN A 308 4.31 15.69 -9.77
CA ASN A 308 3.09 16.35 -9.34
C ASN A 308 1.95 15.35 -9.33
N VAL A 309 1.41 15.03 -8.16
CA VAL A 309 0.22 14.20 -8.01
C VAL A 309 -0.98 15.04 -8.46
N THR A 310 -1.57 14.62 -9.58
CA THR A 310 -2.61 15.36 -10.30
C THR A 310 -4.02 14.96 -9.90
N ASN A 311 -4.22 13.75 -9.34
CA ASN A 311 -5.52 13.35 -8.81
C ASN A 311 -5.58 13.34 -7.28
N ALA A 312 -6.56 14.06 -6.75
CA ALA A 312 -6.81 14.18 -5.32
C ALA A 312 -7.70 13.03 -4.81
N LYS A 313 -7.41 11.77 -5.17
CA LYS A 313 -8.02 10.63 -4.48
C LYS A 313 -7.36 10.49 -3.11
N LEU A 314 -7.63 11.46 -2.24
CA LEU A 314 -7.40 11.32 -0.82
C LEU A 314 -8.48 10.34 -0.35
N ASP A 315 -8.04 9.18 0.13
CA ASP A 315 -8.91 8.36 0.96
C ASP A 315 -9.12 9.14 2.26
N MET A 316 -10.35 9.55 2.50
CA MET A 316 -10.72 10.39 3.62
C MET A 316 -11.67 9.62 4.50
N VAL A 317 -11.63 9.92 5.79
CA VAL A 317 -12.51 9.28 6.77
C VAL A 317 -13.03 10.31 7.75
N GLY A 318 -14.29 10.18 8.12
CA GLY A 318 -14.95 11.16 8.95
C GLY A 318 -16.34 10.77 9.40
N TYR A 319 -17.01 11.69 10.07
CA TYR A 319 -18.39 11.55 10.51
C TYR A 319 -19.29 12.56 9.81
N VAL A 320 -20.52 12.13 9.53
CA VAL A 320 -21.56 12.98 8.96
C VAL A 320 -22.01 14.00 10.00
N ASN A 321 -21.86 15.28 9.66
CA ASN A 321 -22.31 16.40 10.49
C ASN A 321 -23.71 16.89 10.07
N SER A 322 -23.92 17.07 8.77
CA SER A 322 -25.20 17.45 8.18
C SER A 322 -25.25 17.09 6.70
N LYS A 323 -26.44 17.11 6.09
CA LYS A 323 -26.67 16.84 4.66
C LYS A 323 -27.61 17.86 4.04
N GLY A 324 -27.36 18.20 2.79
CA GLY A 324 -28.23 19.00 1.92
C GLY A 324 -28.74 18.17 0.74
N THR A 325 -29.20 18.82 -0.34
CA THR A 325 -29.81 18.12 -1.50
C THR A 325 -28.81 17.32 -2.34
N ASN A 326 -27.59 17.83 -2.54
CA ASN A 326 -26.52 17.13 -3.26
C ASN A 326 -25.13 17.38 -2.61
N GLU A 327 -25.14 17.69 -1.33
CA GLU A 327 -23.94 18.00 -0.57
C GLU A 327 -24.02 17.39 0.83
N ILE A 328 -22.84 17.13 1.41
CA ILE A 328 -22.70 16.53 2.72
C ILE A 328 -21.58 17.23 3.49
N THR A 329 -21.87 17.63 4.72
CA THR A 329 -20.90 18.24 5.61
C THR A 329 -20.31 17.16 6.50
N LEU A 330 -18.99 17.00 6.45
CA LEU A 330 -18.26 15.96 7.16
C LEU A 330 -17.25 16.59 8.13
N ARG A 331 -17.14 16.02 9.32
CA ARG A 331 -15.96 16.19 10.19
C ARG A 331 -14.97 15.10 9.80
N TYR A 332 -13.86 15.44 9.17
CA TYR A 332 -13.03 14.48 8.44
C TYR A 332 -11.54 14.65 8.68
N ARG A 333 -10.76 13.65 8.30
CA ARG A 333 -9.31 13.70 8.20
C ARG A 333 -8.84 12.78 7.07
N ASP A 334 -7.56 12.87 6.73
CA ASP A 334 -6.93 11.89 5.84
C ASP A 334 -6.94 10.50 6.49
N ASN A 335 -7.28 9.48 5.70
CA ASN A 335 -7.34 8.09 6.14
C ASN A 335 -5.91 7.52 6.25
N SER A 336 -5.28 7.72 7.41
CA SER A 336 -3.93 7.21 7.68
C SER A 336 -3.97 5.76 8.16
N ASP A 337 -2.95 4.98 7.80
CA ASP A 337 -2.75 3.58 8.23
C ASP A 337 -2.67 3.40 9.77
N THR A 338 -2.62 4.49 10.53
CA THR A 338 -2.56 4.53 12.00
C THR A 338 -3.94 4.63 12.68
N LEU A 339 -5.04 4.71 11.91
CA LEU A 339 -6.37 4.83 12.48
C LEU A 339 -6.86 3.51 13.08
N ASN A 340 -7.11 3.53 14.39
CA ASN A 340 -7.67 2.39 15.11
C ASN A 340 -9.19 2.53 15.23
N PHE A 341 -9.92 1.78 14.41
CA PHE A 341 -11.39 1.75 14.40
C PHE A 341 -12.01 0.94 15.57
N ARG A 342 -11.20 0.35 16.46
CA ARG A 342 -11.67 -0.45 17.61
C ARG A 342 -12.21 0.39 18.76
N THR A 343 -11.71 1.61 18.94
CA THR A 343 -12.01 2.45 20.12
C THR A 343 -12.98 3.60 19.80
N THR A 344 -13.54 3.63 18.59
CA THR A 344 -14.05 4.87 18.02
C THR A 344 -15.50 5.15 18.40
N SER A 345 -15.70 5.84 19.52
CA SER A 345 -16.79 6.82 19.60
C SER A 345 -16.46 8.09 18.80
N LYS A 346 -15.17 8.41 18.60
CA LYS A 346 -14.70 9.61 17.86
C LYS A 346 -13.29 9.38 17.33
N ILE A 347 -13.14 9.08 16.03
CA ILE A 347 -11.88 9.40 15.34
C ILE A 347 -11.57 10.88 15.61
N SER A 348 -10.38 11.20 16.12
CA SER A 348 -10.02 12.59 16.42
C SER A 348 -9.90 13.37 15.11
N THR A 349 -10.83 14.28 14.85
CA THR A 349 -10.80 15.20 13.71
C THR A 349 -11.35 16.56 14.15
N SER A 350 -10.68 17.63 13.74
CA SER A 350 -11.14 19.02 13.87
C SER A 350 -11.67 19.60 12.57
N ASP A 351 -11.34 18.98 11.43
CA ASP A 351 -11.56 19.59 10.12
C ASP A 351 -12.99 19.31 9.67
N THR A 352 -13.74 20.38 9.42
CA THR A 352 -15.13 20.29 8.97
C THR A 352 -15.26 20.95 7.60
N LYS A 353 -15.87 20.25 6.64
CA LYS A 353 -16.08 20.78 5.28
C LYS A 353 -17.34 20.21 4.65
N THR A 354 -17.99 21.04 3.84
CA THR A 354 -19.08 20.64 2.96
C THR A 354 -18.52 20.19 1.62
N PHE A 355 -18.89 18.98 1.22
CA PHE A 355 -18.51 18.36 -0.04
C PHE A 355 -19.73 18.20 -0.94
N ILE A 356 -19.58 18.52 -2.22
CA ILE A 356 -20.60 18.26 -3.23
C ILE A 356 -20.43 16.82 -3.74
N LEU A 357 -21.53 16.11 -3.97
CA LEU A 357 -21.49 14.78 -4.58
C LEU A 357 -21.40 14.91 -6.11
N ASP A 358 -20.52 14.12 -6.72
CA ASP A 358 -20.50 13.96 -8.16
C ASP A 358 -21.82 13.33 -8.64
N SER A 359 -22.28 13.69 -9.84
CA SER A 359 -23.52 13.15 -10.43
C SER A 359 -23.55 11.62 -10.49
N ASN A 360 -22.38 10.97 -10.57
CA ASN A 360 -22.25 9.51 -10.63
C ASN A 360 -21.65 8.92 -9.34
N ALA A 361 -21.76 9.64 -8.21
CA ALA A 361 -21.21 9.20 -6.94
C ALA A 361 -21.79 7.84 -6.51
N LYS A 362 -20.91 6.90 -6.16
CA LYS A 362 -21.31 5.57 -5.64
C LYS A 362 -21.33 5.60 -4.12
N ILE A 363 -22.52 5.48 -3.53
CA ILE A 363 -22.71 5.47 -2.08
C ILE A 363 -23.17 4.09 -1.64
N LYS A 364 -22.45 3.46 -0.70
CA LYS A 364 -22.77 2.11 -0.22
C LYS A 364 -22.68 1.98 1.28
N ALA A 365 -23.52 1.16 1.89
CA ALA A 365 -23.34 0.64 3.24
C ALA A 365 -23.39 -0.88 3.22
N TYR A 366 -22.32 -1.55 3.69
CA TYR A 366 -22.28 -3.02 3.77
C TYR A 366 -22.79 -3.73 2.51
N GLY A 367 -22.28 -3.30 1.35
CA GLY A 367 -22.61 -3.86 0.03
C GLY A 367 -23.95 -3.38 -0.57
N LYS A 368 -24.79 -2.66 0.18
CA LYS A 368 -26.06 -2.10 -0.30
C LYS A 368 -25.86 -0.70 -0.88
N ASP A 369 -26.39 -0.44 -2.06
CA ASP A 369 -26.45 0.92 -2.63
C ASP A 369 -27.39 1.80 -1.80
N LEU A 370 -26.95 3.03 -1.52
CA LEU A 370 -27.70 4.03 -0.76
C LEU A 370 -27.88 5.31 -1.56
N LYS A 371 -28.92 6.07 -1.22
CA LYS A 371 -29.07 7.48 -1.59
C LYS A 371 -28.50 8.36 -0.49
N LEU A 372 -28.18 9.62 -0.82
CA LEU A 372 -27.74 10.61 0.17
C LEU A 372 -28.76 10.78 1.32
N ASP A 373 -30.04 10.64 1.01
CA ASP A 373 -31.12 10.73 2.00
C ASP A 373 -31.11 9.61 3.05
N ASP A 374 -30.52 8.46 2.75
CA ASP A 374 -30.46 7.32 3.66
C ASP A 374 -29.37 7.46 4.72
N ILE A 375 -28.43 8.40 4.52
CA ILE A 375 -27.30 8.66 5.43
C ILE A 375 -27.77 9.48 6.64
N LYS A 376 -27.37 9.05 7.83
CA LYS A 376 -27.71 9.70 9.11
C LYS A 376 -26.55 10.55 9.64
N VAL A 377 -26.90 11.53 10.45
CA VAL A 377 -25.91 12.27 11.27
C VAL A 377 -25.18 11.28 12.17
N ASP A 378 -23.88 11.52 12.37
CA ASP A 378 -22.93 10.66 13.07
C ASP A 378 -22.55 9.35 12.39
N ASP A 379 -23.05 9.03 11.19
CA ASP A 379 -22.53 7.88 10.45
C ASP A 379 -21.04 8.07 10.13
N LEU A 380 -20.26 6.99 10.25
CA LEU A 380 -18.85 6.97 9.85
C LEU A 380 -18.80 6.79 8.34
N VAL A 381 -17.98 7.58 7.65
CA VAL A 381 -17.83 7.51 6.20
C VAL A 381 -16.36 7.40 5.83
N GLU A 382 -16.08 6.50 4.89
CA GLU A 382 -14.81 6.46 4.14
C GLU A 382 -15.14 6.89 2.71
N PHE A 383 -14.47 7.92 2.19
CA PHE A 383 -14.85 8.51 0.90
C PHE A 383 -13.64 8.99 0.08
N LYS A 384 -13.87 9.10 -1.23
CA LYS A 384 -12.89 9.59 -2.21
C LYS A 384 -13.45 10.78 -2.96
N THR A 385 -12.58 11.75 -3.22
CA THR A 385 -12.93 12.93 -4.03
C THR A 385 -12.23 12.92 -5.39
N ASN A 386 -12.81 13.64 -6.36
CA ASN A 386 -12.17 13.96 -7.63
C ASN A 386 -11.40 15.30 -7.54
N ASN A 387 -10.85 15.74 -8.67
CA ASN A 387 -10.02 16.96 -8.74
C ASN A 387 -10.79 18.24 -8.37
N ASP A 388 -12.11 18.24 -8.52
CA ASP A 388 -13.00 19.34 -8.14
C ASP A 388 -13.43 19.27 -6.65
N ASN A 389 -12.83 18.36 -5.87
CA ASN A 389 -13.23 18.00 -4.51
C ASN A 389 -14.68 17.48 -4.39
N LYS A 390 -15.25 16.93 -5.47
CA LYS A 390 -16.56 16.27 -5.41
C LYS A 390 -16.39 14.81 -5.02
N ILE A 391 -17.31 14.31 -4.19
CA ILE A 391 -17.27 12.91 -3.75
C ILE A 391 -17.67 12.01 -4.91
N THR A 392 -16.83 11.02 -5.21
CA THR A 392 -17.07 10.02 -6.29
C THR A 392 -17.40 8.64 -5.76
N GLU A 393 -16.85 8.28 -4.60
CA GLU A 393 -17.13 7.03 -3.89
C GLU A 393 -17.27 7.34 -2.40
N MET A 394 -18.29 6.75 -1.76
CA MET A 394 -18.50 6.86 -0.32
C MET A 394 -18.99 5.52 0.22
N THR A 395 -18.27 4.99 1.21
CA THR A 395 -18.69 3.84 2.01
C THR A 395 -19.15 4.34 3.37
N ILE A 396 -20.39 4.06 3.70
CA ILE A 396 -21.03 4.39 4.97
C ILE A 396 -20.92 3.18 5.89
N TYR A 397 -20.48 3.42 7.11
CA TYR A 397 -20.58 2.52 8.23
C TYR A 397 -21.53 3.18 9.22
N PRO A 398 -22.82 2.79 9.24
CA PRO A 398 -23.77 3.40 10.15
C PRO A 398 -23.37 3.22 11.60
N LYS A 399 -23.75 4.18 12.45
CA LYS A 399 -23.52 4.05 13.90
C LYS A 399 -24.08 2.77 14.48
N GLU A 400 -25.22 2.32 13.99
CA GLU A 400 -25.84 1.06 14.39
C GLU A 400 -26.36 0.37 13.13
N ALA A 401 -25.90 -0.86 12.89
CA ALA A 401 -26.32 -1.63 11.72
C ALA A 401 -26.40 -3.13 12.02
N GLN A 402 -27.22 -3.82 11.21
CA GLN A 402 -27.29 -5.27 11.16
C GLN A 402 -26.62 -5.75 9.88
N VAL A 403 -25.67 -6.67 10.01
CA VAL A 403 -24.84 -7.16 8.90
C VAL A 403 -24.92 -8.67 8.84
N SER A 404 -25.53 -9.17 7.77
CA SER A 404 -25.77 -10.59 7.52
C SER A 404 -24.80 -11.14 6.48
N GLY A 405 -24.13 -12.24 6.78
CA GLY A 405 -23.20 -12.84 5.83
C GLY A 405 -22.44 -14.04 6.37
N LYS A 406 -21.51 -14.55 5.57
CA LYS A 406 -20.69 -15.71 5.91
C LYS A 406 -19.36 -15.29 6.52
N ILE A 407 -18.97 -15.84 7.67
CA ILE A 407 -17.65 -15.60 8.25
C ILE A 407 -16.57 -16.28 7.39
N THR A 408 -15.66 -15.49 6.82
CA THR A 408 -14.56 -15.96 5.96
C THR A 408 -13.19 -15.90 6.63
N SER A 409 -13.07 -15.15 7.73
CA SER A 409 -11.88 -15.12 8.58
C SER A 409 -12.28 -14.74 9.99
N LEU A 410 -11.60 -15.33 10.99
CA LEU A 410 -11.79 -15.00 12.40
C LEU A 410 -10.42 -15.03 13.10
N ASN A 411 -9.96 -13.86 13.55
CA ASN A 411 -8.72 -13.71 14.33
C ASN A 411 -9.07 -13.19 15.72
N THR A 412 -8.86 -14.02 16.73
CA THR A 412 -9.12 -13.70 18.15
C THR A 412 -7.87 -13.87 19.02
N LEU A 413 -6.70 -14.00 18.39
CA LEU A 413 -5.45 -14.35 19.07
C LEU A 413 -4.84 -13.17 19.84
N ASP A 414 -4.84 -11.99 19.22
CA ASP A 414 -4.26 -10.74 19.75
C ASP A 414 -5.39 -9.72 19.96
N LYS A 415 -5.63 -9.30 21.21
CA LYS A 415 -6.74 -8.38 21.54
C LYS A 415 -6.64 -7.05 20.79
N ASP A 416 -5.43 -6.56 20.53
CA ASP A 416 -5.19 -5.30 19.85
C ASP A 416 -5.36 -5.42 18.32
N LYS A 417 -5.45 -6.65 17.81
CA LYS A 417 -5.57 -6.98 16.37
C LYS A 417 -6.69 -7.95 16.04
N SER A 418 -7.60 -8.24 16.98
CA SER A 418 -8.69 -9.21 16.80
C SER A 418 -9.76 -8.73 15.82
N SER A 419 -9.93 -9.36 14.67
CA SER A 419 -10.93 -8.97 13.67
C SER A 419 -11.61 -10.20 13.08
N LEU A 420 -12.76 -9.98 12.45
CA LEU A 420 -13.39 -10.98 11.59
C LEU A 420 -13.62 -10.41 10.20
N LYS A 421 -13.68 -11.28 9.19
CA LYS A 421 -14.15 -10.93 7.85
C LYS A 421 -15.47 -11.62 7.59
N ILE A 422 -16.44 -10.85 7.11
CA ILE A 422 -17.78 -11.33 6.75
C ILE A 422 -18.03 -11.08 5.26
N ARG A 423 -18.38 -12.14 4.53
CA ARG A 423 -18.77 -12.06 3.13
C ARG A 423 -20.25 -11.73 3.01
N LEU A 424 -20.56 -10.62 2.37
CA LEU A 424 -21.93 -10.16 2.18
C LEU A 424 -22.49 -10.59 0.82
N LYS A 425 -23.77 -10.26 0.57
CA LYS A 425 -24.50 -10.65 -0.66
C LYS A 425 -23.87 -10.11 -1.95
N ASP A 426 -23.03 -9.07 -1.86
CA ASP A 426 -22.27 -8.54 -2.99
C ASP A 426 -20.98 -9.34 -3.27
N ASN A 427 -20.80 -10.49 -2.62
CA ASN A 427 -19.65 -11.38 -2.69
C ASN A 427 -18.32 -10.74 -2.25
N LYS A 428 -18.35 -9.63 -1.51
CA LYS A 428 -17.16 -9.00 -0.95
C LYS A 428 -16.99 -9.32 0.52
N ASP A 429 -15.74 -9.43 0.94
CA ASP A 429 -15.37 -9.59 2.35
C ASP A 429 -15.22 -8.22 3.00
N TYR A 430 -15.95 -8.00 4.09
CA TYR A 430 -15.87 -6.81 4.92
C TYR A 430 -15.16 -7.14 6.22
N GLU A 431 -14.12 -6.38 6.56
CA GLU A 431 -13.41 -6.54 7.83
C GLU A 431 -14.11 -5.73 8.94
N LEU A 432 -14.43 -6.41 10.03
CA LEU A 432 -15.02 -5.86 11.23
C LEU A 432 -14.14 -6.15 12.44
N TYR A 433 -14.12 -5.24 13.40
CA TYR A 433 -13.24 -5.29 14.55
C TYR A 433 -13.92 -5.93 15.76
N ILE A 434 -13.18 -6.78 16.47
CA ILE A 434 -13.61 -7.43 17.71
C ILE A 434 -12.94 -6.69 18.88
N THR A 435 -13.71 -6.34 19.91
CA THR A 435 -13.22 -5.63 21.10
C THR A 435 -13.63 -6.37 22.36
N ASN A 436 -13.26 -5.86 23.53
CA ASN A 436 -13.74 -6.42 24.80
C ASN A 436 -15.25 -6.20 25.01
N GLU A 437 -15.89 -5.36 24.21
CA GLU A 437 -17.34 -5.10 24.26
C GLU A 437 -18.13 -6.08 23.40
N THR A 438 -17.46 -6.85 22.53
CA THR A 438 -18.09 -7.85 21.66
C THR A 438 -18.64 -9.02 22.48
N ARG A 439 -19.95 -9.24 22.41
CA ARG A 439 -20.68 -10.36 23.01
C ARG A 439 -20.83 -11.52 22.03
N ASP A 440 -21.15 -12.70 22.55
CA ASP A 440 -21.42 -13.93 21.78
C ASP A 440 -20.29 -14.38 20.85
N LEU A 441 -19.06 -13.91 21.08
CA LEU A 441 -17.93 -14.29 20.25
C LEU A 441 -17.69 -15.80 20.29
N ASP A 442 -18.04 -16.45 21.40
CA ASP A 442 -18.00 -17.90 21.55
C ASP A 442 -19.03 -18.65 20.70
N LYS A 443 -20.03 -17.97 20.16
CA LYS A 443 -21.06 -18.53 19.24
C LYS A 443 -20.78 -18.25 17.77
N ILE A 444 -19.70 -17.55 17.44
CA ILE A 444 -19.34 -17.17 16.07
C ILE A 444 -18.12 -17.97 15.64
N THR A 445 -18.28 -18.84 14.64
CA THR A 445 -17.19 -19.68 14.12
C THR A 445 -16.89 -19.40 12.64
N LEU A 446 -15.75 -19.91 12.17
CA LEU A 446 -15.34 -19.77 10.77
C LEU A 446 -16.30 -20.55 9.86
N ASN A 447 -16.75 -19.91 8.78
CA ASN A 447 -17.74 -20.39 7.80
C ASN A 447 -19.22 -20.28 8.22
N ASP A 448 -19.52 -19.78 9.41
CA ASP A 448 -20.92 -19.59 9.82
C ASP A 448 -21.60 -18.51 8.98
N ASN A 449 -22.89 -18.72 8.71
CA ASN A 449 -23.76 -17.63 8.27
C ASN A 449 -24.32 -16.98 9.53
N VAL A 450 -23.98 -15.71 9.75
CA VAL A 450 -24.35 -14.99 10.97
C VAL A 450 -25.05 -13.68 10.63
N ASP A 451 -25.87 -13.23 11.57
CA ASP A 451 -26.39 -11.88 11.65
C ASP A 451 -25.68 -11.17 12.80
N LEU A 452 -24.90 -10.14 12.47
CA LEU A 452 -24.13 -9.36 13.45
C LEU A 452 -24.77 -8.00 13.68
N TYR A 453 -24.84 -7.59 14.94
CA TYR A 453 -25.02 -6.19 15.29
C TYR A 453 -23.65 -5.51 15.33
N VAL A 454 -23.53 -4.41 14.60
CA VAL A 454 -22.29 -3.64 14.52
C VAL A 454 -22.53 -2.20 14.93
N ASN A 455 -21.55 -1.63 15.63
CA ASN A 455 -21.43 -0.21 15.87
C ASN A 455 -20.32 0.35 14.99
N TYR A 456 -20.68 1.11 13.95
CA TYR A 456 -19.75 1.38 12.84
C TYR A 456 -19.13 0.05 12.38
N LYS A 457 -17.79 -0.06 12.37
CA LYS A 457 -17.03 -1.25 11.98
C LYS A 457 -16.76 -2.22 13.13
N VAL A 458 -17.28 -1.98 14.33
CA VAL A 458 -17.05 -2.81 15.53
C VAL A 458 -18.19 -3.81 15.71
N VAL A 459 -17.85 -5.09 15.87
CA VAL A 459 -18.83 -6.14 16.19
C VAL A 459 -19.24 -6.00 17.64
N MET A 460 -20.54 -5.77 17.87
CA MET A 460 -21.09 -5.74 19.23
C MET A 460 -21.54 -7.12 19.68
N GLY A 461 -21.99 -7.97 18.75
CA GLY A 461 -22.32 -9.38 18.99
C GLY A 461 -23.32 -9.90 17.96
N LEU A 462 -23.95 -11.03 18.25
CA LEU A 462 -25.03 -11.54 17.40
C LEU A 462 -26.24 -10.58 17.46
N SER A 463 -26.85 -10.34 16.31
CA SER A 463 -28.03 -9.47 16.18
C SER A 463 -29.14 -9.84 17.15
N SER A 464 -29.32 -11.11 17.46
CA SER A 464 -30.32 -11.63 18.41
C SER A 464 -30.25 -11.00 19.80
N ASN A 465 -29.07 -10.53 20.23
CA ASN A 465 -28.87 -9.95 21.56
C ASN A 465 -29.05 -8.43 21.62
N TYR A 466 -29.09 -7.78 20.45
CA TYR A 466 -29.23 -6.33 20.30
C TYR A 466 -30.51 -5.94 19.56
N ARG A 467 -31.23 -6.94 19.07
CA ARG A 467 -32.58 -6.82 18.58
C ARG A 467 -33.53 -6.94 19.76
N ASP A 468 -34.36 -5.91 19.93
CA ASP A 468 -35.75 -6.08 20.39
C ASP A 468 -36.58 -6.70 19.24
N GLY A 469 -36.05 -7.72 18.56
CA GLY A 469 -36.41 -7.98 17.15
C GLY A 469 -36.01 -9.36 16.63
N ASP A 470 -36.02 -10.36 17.48
CA ASP A 470 -36.73 -11.58 17.11
C ASP A 470 -37.35 -12.03 18.43
N ILE A 471 -38.51 -11.45 18.73
CA ILE A 471 -39.17 -11.71 20.00
C ILE A 471 -39.61 -13.16 19.94
N SER A 472 -38.92 -14.01 20.69
CA SER A 472 -39.23 -15.44 20.73
C SER A 472 -39.83 -15.80 22.07
N GLY A 473 -40.89 -16.61 22.04
CA GLY A 473 -41.48 -17.15 23.24
C GLY A 473 -42.80 -17.84 22.97
N GLU A 474 -43.44 -18.28 24.05
CA GLU A 474 -44.72 -18.96 23.99
C GLU A 474 -45.83 -17.92 23.80
N VAL A 475 -46.73 -18.14 22.85
CA VAL A 475 -47.89 -17.27 22.65
C VAL A 475 -48.89 -17.48 23.78
N VAL A 476 -49.15 -16.41 24.54
CA VAL A 476 -50.12 -16.41 25.66
C VAL A 476 -51.37 -15.59 25.37
N ALA A 477 -51.40 -14.81 24.29
CA ALA A 477 -52.59 -14.11 23.80
C ALA A 477 -52.40 -13.72 22.32
N PHE A 478 -53.48 -13.66 21.54
CA PHE A 478 -53.42 -13.19 20.16
C PHE A 478 -54.76 -12.59 19.72
N SER A 479 -54.73 -11.39 19.12
CA SER A 479 -55.87 -10.74 18.48
C SER A 479 -55.46 -10.25 17.09
N GLY A 480 -56.00 -10.87 16.05
CA GLY A 480 -55.76 -10.52 14.64
C GLY A 480 -56.81 -9.59 14.03
N ASP A 481 -57.98 -9.46 14.66
CA ASP A 481 -59.16 -8.79 14.10
C ASP A 481 -59.30 -7.34 14.60
N GLU A 482 -59.85 -6.46 13.76
CA GLU A 482 -60.22 -5.09 14.15
C GLU A 482 -61.57 -5.07 14.88
N SER A 483 -61.59 -4.58 16.13
CA SER A 483 -62.84 -4.23 16.82
C SER A 483 -63.42 -2.92 16.28
N SER A 484 -64.75 -2.89 16.08
CA SER A 484 -65.50 -1.72 15.58
C SER A 484 -65.71 -0.60 16.62
N PHE A 485 -65.24 -0.75 17.87
CA PHE A 485 -65.61 0.14 18.97
C PHE A 485 -64.45 0.94 19.61
N THR A 486 -63.21 0.84 19.10
CA THR A 486 -62.06 1.60 19.64
C THR A 486 -61.05 2.01 18.56
N ASN A 487 -60.22 3.01 18.87
CA ASN A 487 -59.26 3.65 17.96
C ASN A 487 -58.32 2.63 17.27
N ARG A 488 -58.26 2.66 15.92
CA ARG A 488 -57.69 1.62 15.03
C ARG A 488 -56.27 1.11 15.34
N ARG A 489 -55.44 1.86 16.08
CA ARG A 489 -54.01 1.52 16.30
C ARG A 489 -53.71 0.60 17.49
N TYR A 490 -54.70 0.16 18.27
CA TYR A 490 -54.43 -0.56 19.53
C TYR A 490 -55.15 -1.92 19.71
N ASN A 491 -55.81 -2.46 18.69
CA ASN A 491 -56.66 -3.67 18.84
C ASN A 491 -56.03 -4.99 18.35
N ARG A 492 -54.96 -4.93 17.56
CA ARG A 492 -54.27 -6.13 17.05
C ARG A 492 -52.95 -6.31 17.77
N TYR A 493 -52.80 -7.45 18.45
CA TYR A 493 -51.62 -7.71 19.25
C TYR A 493 -51.33 -9.21 19.39
N ILE A 494 -50.10 -9.51 19.80
CA ILE A 494 -49.67 -10.83 20.23
C ILE A 494 -48.95 -10.69 21.58
N GLY A 495 -49.38 -11.50 22.55
CA GLY A 495 -48.75 -11.63 23.86
C GLY A 495 -47.74 -12.77 23.86
N ILE A 496 -46.49 -12.47 24.17
CA ILE A 496 -45.40 -13.45 24.24
C ILE A 496 -44.93 -13.58 25.68
N LYS A 497 -44.84 -14.82 26.16
CA LYS A 497 -44.15 -15.19 27.38
C LYS A 497 -42.73 -15.63 27.03
N ASP A 498 -41.74 -14.89 27.51
CA ASP A 498 -40.34 -15.18 27.26
C ASP A 498 -39.82 -16.37 28.10
N LYS A 499 -38.57 -16.77 27.85
CA LYS A 499 -37.91 -17.87 28.56
C LYS A 499 -37.69 -17.64 30.06
N TYR A 500 -37.84 -16.41 30.54
CA TYR A 500 -37.73 -16.03 31.95
C TYR A 500 -39.10 -15.95 32.64
N GLY A 501 -40.18 -16.20 31.90
CA GLY A 501 -41.55 -16.20 32.38
C GLY A 501 -42.24 -14.83 32.33
N TYR A 502 -41.60 -13.80 31.80
CA TYR A 502 -42.20 -12.47 31.64
C TYR A 502 -43.09 -12.43 30.41
N THR A 503 -44.27 -11.83 30.57
CA THR A 503 -45.23 -11.66 29.47
C THR A 503 -45.21 -10.23 28.96
N LYS A 504 -45.07 -10.04 27.64
CA LYS A 504 -45.11 -8.74 26.97
C LYS A 504 -46.00 -8.79 25.72
N ASN A 505 -46.79 -7.74 25.50
CA ASN A 505 -47.65 -7.60 24.33
C ASN A 505 -46.95 -6.78 23.23
N TYR A 506 -47.14 -7.19 21.99
CA TYR A 506 -46.59 -6.54 20.79
C TYR A 506 -47.72 -6.27 19.80
N TYR A 507 -47.74 -5.07 19.22
CA TYR A 507 -48.77 -4.66 18.26
C TYR A 507 -48.49 -5.23 16.88
N LEU A 508 -49.53 -5.66 16.16
CA LEU A 508 -49.41 -6.19 14.81
C LEU A 508 -49.47 -5.06 13.77
N ALA A 509 -48.61 -5.14 12.76
CA ALA A 509 -48.63 -4.22 11.62
C ALA A 509 -49.91 -4.36 10.80
N ASP A 510 -50.26 -3.34 10.01
CA ASP A 510 -51.45 -3.35 9.13
C ASP A 510 -51.51 -4.55 8.18
N ARG A 511 -50.34 -5.00 7.72
CA ARG A 511 -50.16 -6.18 6.88
C ARG A 511 -49.10 -7.08 7.52
N PHE A 512 -49.51 -7.88 8.49
CA PHE A 512 -48.65 -8.90 9.10
C PHE A 512 -48.88 -10.27 8.44
N GLU A 513 -47.85 -11.11 8.45
CA GLU A 513 -47.92 -12.49 7.96
C GLU A 513 -47.71 -13.48 9.10
N ILE A 514 -48.45 -14.59 9.09
CA ILE A 514 -48.15 -15.76 9.92
C ILE A 514 -47.61 -16.84 9.00
N LYS A 515 -46.44 -17.39 9.32
CA LYS A 515 -45.82 -18.47 8.56
C LYS A 515 -45.30 -19.57 9.47
N SER A 516 -45.20 -20.79 8.97
CA SER A 516 -44.42 -21.83 9.62
C SER A 516 -42.92 -21.59 9.43
N TYR A 517 -42.08 -22.23 10.24
CA TYR A 517 -40.62 -22.07 10.18
C TYR A 517 -40.02 -22.34 8.79
N ASN A 518 -40.64 -23.21 7.98
CA ASN A 518 -40.25 -23.48 6.59
C ASN A 518 -40.68 -22.39 5.58
N GLY A 519 -41.28 -21.28 6.04
CA GLY A 519 -41.74 -20.18 5.21
C GLY A 519 -43.12 -20.35 4.57
N ALA A 520 -43.83 -21.46 4.83
CA ALA A 520 -45.19 -21.63 4.31
C ALA A 520 -46.18 -20.72 5.04
N LYS A 521 -46.89 -19.88 4.28
CA LYS A 521 -47.91 -18.97 4.80
C LYS A 521 -49.07 -19.73 5.43
N GLN A 522 -49.48 -19.30 6.61
CA GLN A 522 -50.58 -19.88 7.37
C GLN A 522 -51.79 -18.94 7.27
N ASN A 523 -52.89 -19.45 6.73
CA ASN A 523 -54.14 -18.70 6.56
C ASN A 523 -55.18 -19.16 7.61
N GLN A 524 -56.10 -18.28 8.02
CA GLN A 524 -57.21 -18.59 8.95
C GLN A 524 -56.74 -19.07 10.34
N ILE A 525 -55.83 -18.33 10.96
CA ILE A 525 -55.27 -18.65 12.26
C ILE A 525 -56.12 -18.05 13.39
N THR A 526 -56.62 -18.91 14.29
CA THR A 526 -57.35 -18.48 15.48
C THR A 526 -56.41 -18.29 16.67
N GLU A 527 -56.84 -17.52 17.67
CA GLU A 527 -56.10 -17.39 18.94
C GLU A 527 -55.81 -18.75 19.58
N ASN A 528 -56.78 -19.65 19.58
CA ASN A 528 -56.64 -21.00 20.13
C ASN A 528 -55.56 -21.83 19.43
N TYR A 529 -55.34 -21.60 18.13
CA TYR A 529 -54.30 -22.32 17.39
C TYR A 529 -52.88 -21.84 17.76
N LEU A 530 -52.70 -20.53 17.95
CA LEU A 530 -51.39 -19.96 18.30
C LEU A 530 -51.06 -20.13 19.77
N ARG A 531 -52.06 -20.08 20.66
CA ARG A 531 -51.87 -20.18 22.11
C ARG A 531 -51.07 -21.45 22.46
N GLY A 532 -49.98 -21.27 23.21
CA GLY A 532 -49.06 -22.35 23.61
C GLY A 532 -48.03 -22.74 22.55
N LYS A 533 -48.06 -22.17 21.34
CA LYS A 533 -47.00 -22.36 20.34
C LYS A 533 -45.83 -21.44 20.64
N ASN A 534 -44.62 -21.90 20.35
CA ASN A 534 -43.45 -21.05 20.32
C ASN A 534 -43.36 -20.34 18.97
N VAL A 535 -43.13 -19.04 18.99
CA VAL A 535 -43.03 -18.22 17.79
C VAL A 535 -41.80 -17.33 17.82
N ILE A 536 -41.41 -16.83 16.64
CA ILE A 536 -40.45 -15.74 16.46
C ILE A 536 -41.19 -14.59 15.81
N LEU A 537 -41.15 -13.40 16.42
CA LEU A 537 -41.74 -12.19 15.86
C LEU A 537 -40.68 -11.31 15.22
N THR A 538 -40.90 -10.96 13.95
CA THR A 538 -40.11 -9.94 13.25
C THR A 538 -40.89 -8.63 13.28
N LEU A 539 -40.24 -7.55 13.73
CA LEU A 539 -40.82 -6.21 13.77
C LEU A 539 -40.42 -5.39 12.54
N ASN A 540 -41.32 -4.55 12.06
CA ASN A 540 -41.05 -3.53 11.07
C ASN A 540 -40.27 -2.34 11.68
N ASN A 541 -39.90 -1.37 10.84
CA ASN A 541 -39.17 -0.17 11.25
C ASN A 541 -39.91 0.76 12.24
N TYR A 542 -41.20 0.50 12.51
CA TYR A 542 -42.04 1.24 13.46
C TYR A 542 -42.25 0.48 14.78
N GLY A 543 -41.65 -0.71 14.93
CA GLY A 543 -41.78 -1.55 16.13
C GLY A 543 -43.05 -2.41 16.16
N GLU A 544 -43.76 -2.54 15.04
CA GLU A 544 -44.96 -3.38 14.91
C GLU A 544 -44.59 -4.73 14.30
N VAL A 545 -45.26 -5.80 14.69
CA VAL A 545 -44.99 -7.17 14.20
C VAL A 545 -45.43 -7.28 12.74
N GLU A 546 -44.46 -7.47 11.84
CA GLU A 546 -44.70 -7.73 10.42
C GLU A 546 -44.76 -9.22 10.09
N THR A 547 -44.08 -10.08 10.87
CA THR A 547 -44.11 -11.52 10.66
C THR A 547 -44.14 -12.29 11.98
N ILE A 548 -45.02 -13.29 12.07
CA ILE A 548 -45.07 -14.28 13.14
C ILE A 548 -44.64 -15.62 12.55
N THR A 549 -43.50 -16.14 12.98
CA THR A 549 -42.97 -17.44 12.53
C THR A 549 -43.22 -18.50 13.59
N ILE A 550 -44.04 -19.50 13.29
CA ILE A 550 -44.36 -20.61 14.20
C ILE A 550 -43.19 -21.61 14.18
N ILE A 551 -42.61 -21.89 15.35
CA ILE A 551 -41.59 -22.91 15.53
C ILE A 551 -42.28 -24.27 15.65
N ASP A 552 -41.85 -25.23 14.84
CA ASP A 552 -42.36 -26.60 14.87
C ASP A 552 -41.91 -27.30 16.15
N SER A 553 -42.86 -27.84 16.92
CA SER A 553 -42.59 -28.63 18.12
C SER A 553 -41.75 -29.88 17.83
N SER A 554 -41.72 -30.38 16.59
CA SER A 554 -40.85 -31.50 16.19
C SER A 554 -39.36 -31.18 16.25
N LEU A 555 -39.01 -29.89 16.30
CA LEU A 555 -37.62 -29.41 16.39
C LEU A 555 -37.18 -29.16 17.84
N GLN A 556 -38.06 -29.33 18.83
CA GLN A 556 -37.70 -29.23 20.24
C GLN A 556 -36.99 -30.50 20.71
N PHE A 557 -36.01 -30.35 21.59
CA PHE A 557 -35.37 -31.49 22.24
C PHE A 557 -35.13 -31.21 23.72
N SER A 558 -35.12 -32.28 24.50
CA SER A 558 -34.40 -32.42 25.75
C SER A 558 -33.26 -33.41 25.55
N GLY A 559 -32.12 -33.16 26.17
CA GLY A 559 -30.95 -34.02 26.03
C GLY A 559 -30.10 -34.11 27.29
N MET A 560 -29.36 -35.20 27.38
CA MET A 560 -28.23 -35.36 28.29
C MET A 560 -26.99 -35.70 27.47
N PHE A 561 -25.89 -35.04 27.77
CA PHE A 561 -24.69 -35.04 26.96
C PHE A 561 -23.46 -35.23 27.84
N GLN A 562 -22.41 -35.80 27.28
CA GLN A 562 -21.10 -35.88 27.92
C GLN A 562 -20.04 -35.17 27.10
N VAL A 563 -19.18 -34.38 27.76
CA VAL A 563 -18.01 -33.78 27.14
C VAL A 563 -16.99 -34.87 26.80
N VAL A 564 -16.72 -35.04 25.50
CA VAL A 564 -15.79 -36.04 24.97
C VAL A 564 -14.54 -35.43 24.34
N SER A 565 -14.51 -34.12 24.15
CA SER A 565 -13.31 -33.39 23.78
C SER A 565 -13.41 -31.96 24.30
N ASN A 566 -12.29 -31.41 24.76
CA ASN A 566 -12.14 -30.00 25.08
C ASN A 566 -10.77 -29.52 24.59
N GLU A 567 -10.76 -28.66 23.57
CA GLU A 567 -9.58 -28.06 23.00
C GLU A 567 -9.62 -26.54 23.18
N ARG A 568 -8.63 -25.96 23.85
CA ARG A 568 -8.53 -24.49 23.98
C ARG A 568 -8.05 -23.88 22.66
N ILE A 569 -8.92 -23.14 21.99
CA ILE A 569 -8.65 -22.55 20.66
C ILE A 569 -8.39 -21.03 20.70
N GLY A 570 -8.75 -20.34 21.78
CA GLY A 570 -8.50 -18.89 21.95
C GLY A 570 -7.75 -18.55 23.23
N ARG A 571 -6.48 -18.10 23.14
CA ARG A 571 -5.64 -17.72 24.30
C ARG A 571 -6.14 -16.46 25.02
N SER A 572 -6.74 -15.52 24.29
CA SER A 572 -7.06 -14.17 24.80
C SER A 572 -8.49 -14.00 25.32
N PHE A 573 -9.42 -14.89 24.95
CA PHE A 573 -10.85 -14.81 25.29
C PHE A 573 -11.43 -16.07 25.96
N ASN A 574 -10.58 -17.02 26.40
CA ASN A 574 -11.00 -18.29 27.01
C ASN A 574 -12.07 -19.06 26.20
N ILE A 575 -11.83 -19.22 24.89
CA ILE A 575 -12.73 -19.95 24.00
C ILE A 575 -12.20 -21.38 23.82
N TYR A 576 -13.08 -22.35 24.02
CA TYR A 576 -12.83 -23.78 23.90
C TYR A 576 -13.69 -24.35 22.77
N LYS A 577 -13.11 -25.23 21.96
CA LYS A 577 -13.84 -26.12 21.06
C LYS A 577 -14.15 -27.39 21.83
N ILE A 578 -15.42 -27.65 22.08
CA ILE A 578 -15.83 -28.83 22.85
C ILE A 578 -16.68 -29.77 22.01
N GLY A 579 -16.57 -31.06 22.31
CA GLY A 579 -17.37 -32.11 21.72
C GLY A 579 -18.34 -32.65 22.77
N LEU A 580 -19.64 -32.57 22.52
CA LEU A 580 -20.66 -33.22 23.34
C LEU A 580 -21.20 -34.45 22.64
N ARG A 581 -21.04 -35.60 23.29
CA ARG A 581 -21.68 -36.85 22.88
C ARG A 581 -23.07 -36.94 23.51
N VAL A 582 -24.09 -37.18 22.70
CA VAL A 582 -25.46 -37.41 23.17
C VAL A 582 -25.51 -38.73 23.95
N ILE A 583 -25.92 -38.69 25.22
CA ILE A 583 -26.16 -39.87 26.04
C ILE A 583 -27.61 -40.35 25.89
N GLN A 584 -28.55 -39.40 25.94
CA GLN A 584 -29.98 -39.62 25.69
C GLN A 584 -30.62 -38.33 25.18
N SER A 585 -31.64 -38.46 24.35
CA SER A 585 -32.46 -37.34 23.87
C SER A 585 -33.85 -37.83 23.49
N ASP A 586 -34.88 -37.00 23.65
CA ASP A 586 -36.25 -37.30 23.20
C ASP A 586 -36.51 -36.88 21.74
N ASN A 587 -35.50 -36.39 21.02
CA ASN A 587 -35.60 -36.00 19.63
C ASN A 587 -34.77 -36.92 18.71
N ASP A 588 -35.40 -37.49 17.69
CA ASP A 588 -34.79 -38.46 16.78
C ASP A 588 -33.61 -37.90 15.94
N ASN A 589 -33.47 -36.57 15.81
CA ASN A 589 -32.36 -35.92 15.13
C ASN A 589 -31.09 -35.82 16.02
N LEU A 590 -31.23 -36.04 17.32
CA LEU A 590 -30.16 -36.13 18.33
C LEU A 590 -30.03 -37.56 18.84
N LYS A 591 -29.63 -38.49 17.96
CA LYS A 591 -29.50 -39.90 18.34
C LYS A 591 -28.43 -40.10 19.43
N PRO A 592 -28.69 -40.91 20.46
CA PRO A 592 -27.67 -41.35 21.41
C PRO A 592 -26.41 -41.85 20.68
N GLY A 593 -25.24 -41.38 21.09
CA GLY A 593 -23.95 -41.67 20.47
C GLY A 593 -23.46 -40.64 19.46
N LYS A 594 -24.32 -39.77 18.92
CA LYS A 594 -23.91 -38.65 18.05
C LYS A 594 -23.03 -37.67 18.84
N THR A 595 -21.94 -37.22 18.25
CA THR A 595 -21.10 -36.15 18.82
C THR A 595 -21.34 -34.84 18.09
N LEU A 596 -21.60 -33.78 18.85
CA LEU A 596 -21.79 -32.43 18.38
C LEU A 596 -20.56 -31.60 18.78
N TYR A 597 -20.06 -30.77 17.89
CA TYR A 597 -18.94 -29.89 18.16
C TYR A 597 -19.39 -28.44 18.18
N PHE A 598 -18.94 -27.68 19.18
CA PHE A 598 -19.26 -26.27 19.31
C PHE A 598 -18.15 -25.52 20.02
N GLN A 599 -18.15 -24.20 19.86
CA GLN A 599 -17.28 -23.32 20.60
C GLN A 599 -18.02 -22.80 21.82
N THR A 600 -17.33 -22.66 22.95
CA THR A 600 -17.91 -22.14 24.18
C THR A 600 -16.86 -21.37 24.99
N SER A 601 -17.31 -20.34 25.70
CA SER A 601 -16.53 -19.66 26.73
C SER A 601 -16.60 -20.35 28.09
N GLN A 602 -17.48 -21.35 28.24
CA GLN A 602 -17.62 -22.12 29.48
C GLN A 602 -16.43 -23.06 29.67
N ASN A 603 -15.91 -23.09 30.90
CA ASN A 603 -14.88 -24.04 31.29
C ASN A 603 -15.52 -25.39 31.61
N LEU A 604 -15.70 -26.23 30.58
CA LEU A 604 -16.24 -27.58 30.70
C LEU A 604 -15.10 -28.60 30.62
N GLU A 605 -14.98 -29.47 31.63
CA GLU A 605 -13.92 -30.47 31.70
C GLU A 605 -14.28 -31.73 30.90
N LEU A 606 -13.24 -32.48 30.50
CA LEU A 606 -13.45 -33.80 29.91
C LEU A 606 -14.27 -34.66 30.88
N TYR A 607 -15.23 -35.41 30.34
CA TYR A 607 -16.21 -36.24 31.05
C TYR A 607 -17.38 -35.51 31.71
N ASP A 608 -17.40 -34.18 31.78
CA ASP A 608 -18.55 -33.45 32.34
C ASP A 608 -19.86 -33.88 31.69
N VAL A 609 -20.88 -34.11 32.52
CA VAL A 609 -22.22 -34.51 32.08
C VAL A 609 -23.15 -33.33 32.26
N LEU A 610 -23.84 -32.99 31.18
CA LEU A 610 -24.74 -31.85 31.09
C LEU A 610 -26.13 -32.32 30.66
N SER A 611 -27.16 -31.62 31.13
CA SER A 611 -28.51 -31.74 30.58
C SER A 611 -29.05 -30.38 30.21
N PHE A 612 -29.72 -30.31 29.06
CA PHE A 612 -30.34 -29.09 28.59
C PHE A 612 -31.44 -29.38 27.57
N ASP A 613 -32.30 -28.38 27.40
CA ASP A 613 -33.41 -28.37 26.46
C ASP A 613 -33.11 -27.37 25.35
N GLY A 614 -33.70 -27.52 24.18
CA GLY A 614 -33.42 -26.59 23.10
C GLY A 614 -34.21 -26.83 21.83
N TYR A 615 -33.74 -26.17 20.78
CA TYR A 615 -34.28 -26.26 19.43
C TYR A 615 -33.21 -26.71 18.45
N LEU A 616 -33.63 -27.52 17.49
CA LEU A 616 -32.84 -27.95 16.34
C LEU A 616 -33.25 -27.16 15.10
N ASN A 617 -32.33 -27.02 14.14
CA ASN A 617 -32.74 -26.80 12.76
C ASN A 617 -33.13 -28.13 12.08
N TYR A 618 -33.68 -28.07 10.87
CA TYR A 618 -34.04 -29.28 10.10
C TYR A 618 -32.84 -30.17 9.73
N ASN A 619 -31.60 -29.68 9.88
CA ASN A 619 -30.38 -30.47 9.69
C ASN A 619 -29.97 -31.23 10.98
N GLY A 620 -30.70 -31.05 12.09
CA GLY A 620 -30.42 -31.69 13.36
C GLY A 620 -29.23 -31.07 14.11
N GLU A 621 -28.96 -29.79 13.87
CA GLU A 621 -27.99 -28.97 14.61
C GLU A 621 -28.71 -28.17 15.69
N ILE A 622 -28.10 -28.02 16.87
CA ILE A 622 -28.65 -27.26 17.98
C ILE A 622 -28.51 -25.77 17.67
N ILE A 623 -29.63 -25.06 17.57
CA ILE A 623 -29.67 -23.62 17.25
C ILE A 623 -29.97 -22.75 18.47
N SER A 624 -30.49 -23.34 19.54
CA SER A 624 -30.72 -22.68 20.82
C SER A 624 -30.77 -23.72 21.92
N ASP A 625 -30.29 -23.35 23.11
CA ASP A 625 -30.34 -24.12 24.34
C ASP A 625 -31.01 -23.34 25.48
N SER A 626 -31.45 -24.07 26.50
CA SER A 626 -32.18 -23.58 27.67
C SER A 626 -32.13 -24.64 28.78
N ASN A 627 -32.42 -24.26 30.02
CA ASN A 627 -32.41 -25.18 31.17
C ASN A 627 -31.09 -25.96 31.36
N ASN A 628 -29.95 -25.33 31.02
CA ASN A 628 -28.62 -25.91 31.16
C ASN A 628 -28.30 -26.30 32.62
N LYS A 629 -27.97 -27.56 32.84
CA LYS A 629 -27.62 -28.13 34.16
C LYS A 629 -26.37 -29.00 34.06
N PHE A 630 -25.41 -28.75 34.94
CA PHE A 630 -24.31 -29.67 35.20
C PHE A 630 -24.80 -30.80 36.12
N LEU A 631 -24.59 -32.05 35.72
CA LEU A 631 -25.05 -33.22 36.46
C LEU A 631 -23.93 -33.93 37.23
N GLY A 632 -22.68 -33.83 36.77
CA GLY A 632 -21.51 -34.41 37.42
C GLY A 632 -20.37 -34.72 36.46
N ASN A 633 -19.24 -35.16 37.00
CA ASN A 633 -18.08 -35.62 36.23
C ASN A 633 -17.72 -37.06 36.67
N PRO A 634 -18.10 -38.10 35.91
CA PRO A 634 -17.80 -39.50 36.22
C PRO A 634 -16.34 -39.91 36.01
N ARG A 635 -15.51 -39.06 35.38
CA ARG A 635 -14.11 -39.35 35.01
C ARG A 635 -13.91 -40.54 34.05
N GLU A 636 -14.98 -41.01 33.42
CA GLU A 636 -14.98 -42.06 32.40
C GLU A 636 -16.09 -41.82 31.37
N TYR A 637 -15.97 -42.43 30.18
CA TYR A 637 -16.99 -42.32 29.14
C TYR A 637 -18.24 -43.13 29.49
N LEU A 638 -19.40 -42.49 29.37
CA LEU A 638 -20.70 -43.14 29.60
C LEU A 638 -21.13 -43.95 28.38
N ASN A 639 -21.87 -45.03 28.64
CA ASN A 639 -22.70 -45.68 27.62
C ASN A 639 -23.85 -44.76 27.21
N THR A 640 -24.48 -45.05 26.08
CA THR A 640 -25.61 -44.27 25.55
C THR A 640 -26.90 -45.06 25.62
N ALA A 641 -28.04 -44.39 25.71
CA ALA A 641 -29.33 -45.07 25.67
C ALA A 641 -29.56 -45.74 24.29
N ASN A 642 -30.29 -46.86 24.27
CA ASN A 642 -30.64 -47.53 23.01
C ASN A 642 -31.69 -46.71 22.22
N ARG A 643 -32.67 -46.13 22.93
CA ARG A 643 -33.67 -45.19 22.42
C ARG A 643 -34.35 -44.49 23.59
N THR A 644 -34.62 -43.21 23.44
CA THR A 644 -35.43 -42.42 24.36
C THR A 644 -36.42 -41.60 23.55
N THR A 645 -37.70 -41.65 23.90
CA THR A 645 -38.78 -40.97 23.13
C THR A 645 -39.47 -39.88 23.93
N ARG A 646 -39.23 -39.78 25.24
CA ARG A 646 -39.80 -38.76 26.12
C ARG A 646 -38.79 -38.39 27.21
N LYS A 647 -38.73 -37.12 27.57
CA LYS A 647 -37.91 -36.63 28.69
C LYS A 647 -38.22 -37.30 30.03
N SER A 648 -39.46 -37.71 30.28
CA SER A 648 -39.87 -38.41 31.51
C SER A 648 -39.18 -39.75 31.70
N ASP A 649 -38.67 -40.33 30.61
CA ASP A 649 -38.06 -41.65 30.58
C ASP A 649 -36.52 -41.57 30.68
N PHE A 650 -35.98 -40.38 31.00
CA PHE A 650 -34.54 -40.17 31.09
C PHE A 650 -33.97 -40.77 32.38
N GLU A 651 -32.92 -41.56 32.23
CA GLU A 651 -32.20 -42.16 33.35
C GLU A 651 -31.17 -41.18 33.93
N ASP A 652 -30.83 -41.34 35.21
CA ASP A 652 -29.71 -40.61 35.82
C ASP A 652 -28.38 -41.01 35.14
N TYR A 653 -27.43 -40.09 35.02
CA TYR A 653 -26.16 -40.37 34.33
C TYR A 653 -25.41 -41.57 34.92
N ARG A 654 -25.60 -41.87 36.22
CA ARG A 654 -24.97 -43.02 36.89
C ARG A 654 -25.44 -44.36 36.35
N PHE A 655 -26.63 -44.44 35.76
CA PHE A 655 -27.13 -45.65 35.09
C PHE A 655 -26.19 -46.11 33.97
N PHE A 656 -25.51 -45.17 33.31
CA PHE A 656 -24.67 -45.44 32.15
C PHE A 656 -23.21 -45.79 32.49
N LEU A 657 -22.83 -45.77 33.77
CA LEU A 657 -21.45 -46.03 34.22
C LEU A 657 -21.01 -47.51 34.07
N ASN A 658 -21.92 -48.48 34.04
CA ASN A 658 -21.52 -49.89 34.20
C ASN A 658 -22.49 -50.94 33.64
N ASN A 659 -23.09 -50.76 32.46
CA ASN A 659 -23.95 -51.79 31.85
C ASN A 659 -23.20 -52.97 31.17
N ASN A 660 -21.92 -53.20 31.47
CA ASN A 660 -21.17 -54.38 30.98
C ASN A 660 -20.48 -55.25 32.05
N ARG A 661 -20.71 -55.02 33.35
CA ARG A 661 -20.19 -55.94 34.40
C ARG A 661 -21.09 -57.13 34.74
N TYR A 662 -22.27 -57.24 34.13
CA TYR A 662 -23.23 -58.30 34.44
C TYR A 662 -23.39 -59.39 33.37
N TYR A 663 -22.63 -59.32 32.26
CA TYR A 663 -22.77 -60.28 31.15
C TYR A 663 -21.51 -61.07 30.76
N ASP A 664 -20.38 -60.85 31.43
CA ASP A 664 -19.09 -61.46 31.05
C ASP A 664 -18.58 -62.48 32.08
N ASN A 665 -19.49 -63.29 32.63
CA ASN A 665 -19.14 -64.40 33.53
C ASN A 665 -19.24 -65.79 32.87
N LYS A 666 -18.97 -65.85 31.55
CA LYS A 666 -18.72 -67.09 30.81
C LYS A 666 -17.75 -66.82 29.67
N ASN A 667 -16.45 -66.76 29.98
CA ASN A 667 -15.41 -67.55 29.31
C ASN A 667 -14.03 -67.16 29.84
N ASN A 668 -13.47 -68.07 30.65
CA ASN A 668 -12.03 -68.17 30.87
C ASN A 668 -11.30 -68.22 29.52
N GLU A 669 -10.24 -67.44 29.34
CA GLU A 669 -8.86 -67.93 29.47
C GLU A 669 -7.84 -66.84 29.09
N ARG A 670 -6.88 -66.64 29.99
CA ARG A 670 -5.46 -66.31 29.75
C ARG A 670 -5.13 -65.29 28.66
N LEU A 671 -4.64 -64.12 29.10
CA LEU A 671 -3.27 -63.68 28.77
C LEU A 671 -2.80 -62.62 29.75
N SER A 672 -1.99 -63.09 30.70
CA SER A 672 -0.99 -62.35 31.43
C SER A 672 -0.03 -61.62 30.47
N ASN A 673 0.22 -60.33 30.71
CA ASN A 673 1.55 -59.76 31.00
C ASN A 673 1.70 -58.29 30.56
N LEU A 674 2.16 -57.47 31.52
CA LEU A 674 3.25 -56.47 31.43
C LEU A 674 3.07 -55.35 30.37
N ASN A 675 3.34 -54.07 30.60
CA ASN A 675 3.99 -53.35 31.67
C ASN A 675 3.93 -51.84 31.30
N LYS A 676 3.94 -51.00 32.35
CA LYS A 676 4.67 -49.72 32.47
C LYS A 676 4.45 -48.58 31.48
N PHE A 677 3.96 -47.47 32.06
CA PHE A 677 4.55 -46.12 32.05
C PHE A 677 5.33 -45.69 30.81
N TYR A 678 4.86 -44.61 30.15
CA TYR A 678 5.46 -43.28 30.26
C TYR A 678 4.39 -42.20 30.07
#